data_AF-A0A9E2IEP4-F1
#
_entry.id   AF-A0A9E2IEP4-F1
#
_cell.length_a   1.000
_cell.length_b   1.000
_cell.length_c   1.000
_cell.angle_alpha   90.00
_cell.angle_beta   90.00
_cell.angle_gamma   90.00
#
_symmetry.space_group_name_H-M   'P 1'
#
loop_
_entity.id
_entity.type
_entity.pdbx_description
1 polymer ?
#
loop_
_entity_poly.entity_id
_entity_poly.type
_entity_poly.pdbx_seq_one_letter_code
_entity_poly.pdbx_strand_id
1 'polypeptide(L)'
;MNTHFYNNSNQRSNAKAGDDSSARDFDVLPFSFIEVQTNHSKRMWLKTIAFFVAFTFFFQQIAYSFDASSFRPVSVQPLVVPQSFDKPESMEVTNYDLLSYKRRQSGVAKLLPSGKEQEEMNSYTPHYLKRQQSKHEELIRQKQDTEDIMLLLNNQGLRKQEYEDDLPLKKKKSSEGGGGIYYTLEDYNANGKPQQINVYEYEGGKSGGRLMELVSYDISGLDSSSWESDAEEIKPDEGDPFIGSRRELTNREPLTADRIIRRTIYSGEKSEEKIDYVLSGYDGDNVPRELTIYDYNTGAGCGDANLDETRTFLIKALDIDFESSDWKASLGSDILTRRTVYKGAEEEEKVDYVFDSFLINEEDENCHNRVSIYDYDKSGGADTLDEVRTYCTTDLRQEEWLTEDESRLENVAVYSGEEDKEAVQYTLSFYFQNEEEYIPWERKDHVYDGDGKLIETQTFDISGLDESQSRKVGNGALEERAFFIGDKGHEKINYSYQLYAQDGVPQLRTDYTYDGRALTRVETYDISGRDLKSEECLQELSLYEGKSGEERIMRTTSYYDTGMTFKNMINVYSQNARGIFFVSHTEEITYTVEGEVTERSVTVNALNFKDKYYIEKEDKNGNVRTQNIKTYYTVDGIENLNGEEDVLYLDYTAKGRAREEKRKIFEFGNTGARIEVERQDITNHMFNPKGNVIRQTIHSYRIDEAGKPVYEMTTVVENHKFDYYGNIMNRSENVWQDMYDRSGTSLLFRKTIRNEYENRLAERRGNATFSETIRYNSVEESAEAEIDLTRTQTVEFDSRGYAVKQVTDIFVTDRLADPKNPIRKLTSNRETLNFEIDSRGDAERQEILTYKTDTAGNFILDATEKRIPASFQIFTNREFDSRHNVVNQMVLTYDHNDTNRSLLDVQEIRSIGFHAFGVAQKQIIATYVDEGKTDLLGVKVIENSDISSLGNVGKTITTRYNSASIADQGQGAISYTNPVDKQTIFFSDFDLRGNSEKQMILSEYWDDGALNNAGGFVFNECQVILNEGYDIHDRIRKSTVESYADINRKEFIDMQEIYYESYDKFGNTLIQNIDTYVADKITKERKLSDHKSITNEYANAIAERRGNATWTEVVRYTALEEI
;
A
#
# COMPACT_ATOMS: atom_id res chain seq x y z
N MET A 1 -61.62 -21.75 14.72
CA MET A 1 -62.73 -21.22 13.90
C MET A 1 -62.42 -21.56 12.43
N ASN A 2 -63.45 -21.98 11.68
CA ASN A 2 -63.66 -22.03 10.21
C ASN A 2 -62.55 -21.46 9.29
N THR A 3 -62.23 -21.98 8.09
CA THR A 3 -62.96 -22.84 7.10
C THR A 3 -61.90 -23.35 6.06
N HIS A 4 -61.85 -24.60 5.55
CA HIS A 4 -62.68 -25.25 4.48
C HIS A 4 -62.72 -24.46 3.13
N PHE A 5 -62.66 -25.02 1.90
CA PHE A 5 -63.02 -26.35 1.34
C PHE A 5 -62.27 -26.73 0.01
N TYR A 6 -62.41 -28.01 -0.39
CA TYR A 6 -62.14 -28.74 -1.66
C TYR A 6 -62.27 -28.04 -3.05
N ASN A 7 -61.60 -28.57 -4.11
CA ASN A 7 -62.24 -29.46 -5.13
C ASN A 7 -61.37 -29.96 -6.33
N ASN A 8 -61.62 -31.22 -6.77
CA ASN A 8 -61.87 -31.78 -8.14
C ASN A 8 -61.09 -31.28 -9.42
N SER A 9 -60.94 -32.03 -10.54
CA SER A 9 -61.22 -33.45 -10.90
C SER A 9 -60.80 -33.81 -12.35
N ASN A 10 -60.51 -35.10 -12.60
CA ASN A 10 -60.85 -35.92 -13.78
C ASN A 10 -60.46 -35.59 -15.26
N GLN A 11 -59.97 -36.68 -15.91
CA GLN A 11 -60.38 -37.29 -17.20
C GLN A 11 -59.42 -37.32 -18.41
N ARG A 12 -59.60 -38.38 -19.24
CA ARG A 12 -58.69 -38.93 -20.25
C ARG A 12 -59.15 -38.59 -21.69
N SER A 13 -58.23 -38.50 -22.67
CA SER A 13 -57.92 -39.62 -23.60
C SER A 13 -57.32 -39.24 -24.98
N ASN A 14 -56.42 -40.12 -25.46
CA ASN A 14 -56.10 -40.50 -26.86
C ASN A 14 -55.28 -39.59 -27.81
N ALA A 15 -54.04 -40.07 -28.10
CA ALA A 15 -53.39 -40.27 -29.43
C ALA A 15 -53.22 -39.06 -30.40
N LYS A 16 -52.15 -38.87 -31.19
CA LYS A 16 -50.87 -39.56 -31.52
C LYS A 16 -50.07 -38.56 -32.42
N ALA A 17 -48.75 -38.61 -32.66
CA ALA A 17 -47.60 -39.37 -32.15
C ALA A 17 -46.29 -38.62 -32.56
N GLY A 18 -45.15 -38.93 -31.93
CA GLY A 18 -43.81 -38.42 -32.26
C GLY A 18 -42.77 -38.92 -31.26
N ASP A 19 -41.52 -39.06 -31.70
CA ASP A 19 -40.38 -39.51 -30.86
C ASP A 19 -40.15 -38.58 -29.65
N ASP A 20 -39.83 -39.13 -28.48
CA ASP A 20 -38.42 -39.29 -28.04
C ASP A 20 -38.31 -39.97 -26.65
N SER A 21 -37.15 -40.58 -26.36
CA SER A 21 -36.59 -40.83 -25.02
C SER A 21 -37.27 -41.82 -24.03
N SER A 22 -36.53 -42.05 -22.93
CA SER A 22 -36.84 -42.81 -21.70
C SER A 22 -36.74 -44.34 -21.74
N ALA A 23 -35.74 -44.85 -21.02
CA ALA A 23 -35.61 -46.26 -20.66
C ALA A 23 -36.71 -46.68 -19.68
N ARG A 24 -37.11 -47.95 -19.72
CA ARG A 24 -38.01 -48.53 -18.72
C ARG A 24 -37.30 -48.73 -17.39
N ASP A 25 -38.07 -48.54 -16.33
CA ASP A 25 -37.70 -48.83 -14.95
C ASP A 25 -37.09 -50.24 -14.82
N PHE A 26 -35.83 -50.29 -14.38
CA PHE A 26 -35.35 -51.39 -13.56
C PHE A 26 -35.61 -50.99 -12.10
N ASP A 27 -36.49 -51.73 -11.42
CA ASP A 27 -36.67 -51.62 -9.97
C ASP A 27 -35.37 -52.02 -9.25
N VAL A 28 -34.46 -51.06 -9.06
CA VAL A 28 -33.27 -51.23 -8.23
C VAL A 28 -33.70 -51.06 -6.77
N LEU A 29 -34.14 -52.17 -6.17
CA LEU A 29 -34.24 -52.26 -4.71
C LEU A 29 -32.87 -51.91 -4.09
N PRO A 30 -32.82 -51.09 -3.03
CA PRO A 30 -31.54 -50.64 -2.45
C PRO A 30 -30.75 -51.84 -1.92
N PHE A 31 -29.52 -52.00 -2.43
CA PHE A 31 -28.57 -53.00 -1.95
C PHE A 31 -28.21 -52.69 -0.49
N SER A 32 -28.76 -53.47 0.46
CA SER A 32 -28.36 -53.33 1.86
C SER A 32 -26.94 -53.87 2.04
N PHE A 33 -26.08 -53.07 2.69
CA PHE A 33 -24.68 -53.42 2.96
C PHE A 33 -24.54 -54.72 3.77
N ILE A 34 -25.57 -55.03 4.57
CA ILE A 34 -25.70 -56.22 5.42
C ILE A 34 -25.82 -57.51 4.58
N GLU A 35 -26.48 -57.48 3.43
CA GLU A 35 -26.63 -58.66 2.56
C GLU A 35 -25.32 -59.00 1.80
N VAL A 36 -24.47 -58.00 1.58
CA VAL A 36 -23.14 -58.17 0.96
C VAL A 36 -22.12 -58.79 1.92
N GLN A 37 -22.21 -58.49 3.22
CA GLN A 37 -21.33 -59.10 4.23
C GLN A 37 -21.63 -60.58 4.48
N THR A 38 -22.90 -60.98 4.42
CA THR A 38 -23.37 -62.34 4.77
C THR A 38 -23.25 -63.34 3.61
N ASN A 39 -23.32 -62.90 2.36
CA ASN A 39 -23.23 -63.79 1.19
C ASN A 39 -21.80 -63.89 0.64
N HIS A 40 -21.13 -65.02 0.91
CA HIS A 40 -19.75 -65.29 0.48
C HIS A 40 -19.54 -65.11 -1.04
N SER A 41 -20.51 -65.51 -1.87
CA SER A 41 -20.41 -65.39 -3.34
C SER A 41 -20.47 -63.94 -3.80
N LYS A 42 -21.34 -63.11 -3.20
CA LYS A 42 -21.37 -61.66 -3.47
C LYS A 42 -20.08 -60.98 -2.98
N ARG A 43 -19.56 -61.36 -1.82
CA ARG A 43 -18.29 -60.84 -1.26
C ARG A 43 -17.09 -61.21 -2.14
N MET A 44 -17.05 -62.42 -2.71
CA MET A 44 -16.00 -62.81 -3.67
C MET A 44 -16.11 -62.07 -5.00
N TRP A 45 -17.33 -61.81 -5.49
CA TRP A 45 -17.54 -61.00 -6.69
C TRP A 45 -17.08 -59.54 -6.48
N LEU A 46 -17.45 -58.92 -5.34
CA LEU A 46 -16.99 -57.57 -5.00
C LEU A 46 -15.47 -57.50 -4.82
N LYS A 47 -14.85 -58.49 -4.19
CA LYS A 47 -13.38 -58.61 -4.10
C LYS A 47 -12.71 -58.78 -5.46
N THR A 48 -13.36 -59.48 -6.39
CA THR A 48 -12.85 -59.64 -7.76
C THR A 48 -12.88 -58.31 -8.49
N ILE A 49 -13.95 -57.53 -8.37
CA ILE A 49 -14.05 -56.18 -8.95
C ILE A 49 -13.02 -55.23 -8.30
N ALA A 50 -12.92 -55.21 -6.96
CA ALA A 50 -11.94 -54.40 -6.26
C ALA A 50 -10.48 -54.77 -6.65
N PHE A 51 -10.21 -56.06 -6.84
CA PHE A 51 -8.92 -56.54 -7.35
C PHE A 51 -8.67 -56.03 -8.78
N PHE A 52 -9.63 -56.12 -9.69
CA PHE A 52 -9.48 -55.59 -11.05
C PHE A 52 -9.31 -54.06 -11.09
N VAL A 53 -10.03 -53.30 -10.25
CA VAL A 53 -9.86 -51.85 -10.14
C VAL A 53 -8.44 -51.52 -9.62
N ALA A 54 -8.02 -52.13 -8.51
CA ALA A 54 -6.68 -51.94 -7.97
C ALA A 54 -5.57 -52.38 -8.94
N PHE A 55 -5.78 -53.47 -9.69
CA PHE A 55 -4.84 -53.97 -10.70
C PHE A 55 -4.70 -53.02 -11.89
N THR A 56 -5.79 -52.35 -12.29
CA THR A 56 -5.75 -51.29 -13.31
C THR A 56 -4.91 -50.10 -12.84
N PHE A 57 -5.14 -49.60 -11.62
CA PHE A 57 -4.34 -48.51 -11.04
C PHE A 57 -2.86 -48.89 -10.83
N PHE A 58 -2.57 -50.12 -10.43
CA PHE A 58 -1.20 -50.60 -10.25
C PHE A 58 -0.42 -50.67 -11.59
N PHE A 59 -1.07 -51.09 -12.68
CA PHE A 59 -0.47 -51.01 -14.01
C PHE A 59 -0.33 -49.58 -14.53
N GLN A 60 -1.23 -48.67 -14.15
CA GLN A 60 -1.11 -47.25 -14.48
C GLN A 60 0.10 -46.61 -13.77
N GLN A 61 0.42 -46.99 -12.54
CA GLN A 61 1.64 -46.55 -11.84
C GLN A 61 2.93 -47.20 -12.38
N ILE A 62 2.89 -48.46 -12.82
CA ILE A 62 4.06 -49.14 -13.42
C ILE A 62 4.39 -48.57 -14.81
N ALA A 63 3.40 -48.12 -15.58
CA ALA A 63 3.62 -47.48 -16.87
C ALA A 63 4.34 -46.11 -16.78
N TYR A 64 4.26 -45.43 -15.64
CA TYR A 64 4.94 -44.14 -15.40
C TYR A 64 6.34 -44.26 -14.76
N SER A 65 6.75 -45.45 -14.32
CA SER A 65 8.01 -45.67 -13.58
C SER A 65 9.08 -46.42 -14.39
N PHE A 66 8.91 -46.56 -15.71
CA PHE A 66 9.77 -47.34 -16.59
C PHE A 66 10.32 -46.58 -17.81
N ASP A 67 10.82 -45.36 -17.62
CA ASP A 67 11.87 -44.83 -18.52
C ASP A 67 12.86 -43.86 -17.83
N ALA A 68 13.63 -44.39 -16.87
CA ALA A 68 14.74 -43.67 -16.24
C ALA A 68 15.85 -44.61 -15.73
N SER A 69 16.66 -45.19 -16.63
CA SER A 69 18.06 -45.59 -16.31
C SER A 69 18.84 -46.21 -17.49
N SER A 70 19.56 -45.38 -18.25
CA SER A 70 20.86 -45.79 -18.83
C SER A 70 21.76 -44.58 -19.06
N PHE A 71 23.02 -44.65 -18.61
CA PHE A 71 23.93 -43.51 -18.49
C PHE A 71 25.14 -43.60 -19.46
N ARG A 72 25.47 -42.47 -20.11
CA ARG A 72 26.76 -42.09 -20.76
C ARG A 72 27.09 -42.71 -22.16
N PRO A 73 27.99 -42.09 -22.98
CA PRO A 73 28.66 -40.78 -22.87
C PRO A 73 28.65 -39.84 -24.13
N VAL A 74 28.76 -38.52 -23.90
CA VAL A 74 29.45 -37.45 -24.69
C VAL A 74 29.34 -37.40 -26.24
N SER A 75 28.74 -36.31 -26.77
CA SER A 75 29.33 -35.50 -27.87
C SER A 75 28.70 -34.10 -27.99
N VAL A 76 29.49 -33.08 -28.32
CA VAL A 76 29.06 -31.68 -28.53
C VAL A 76 28.69 -31.44 -30.01
N GLN A 77 27.53 -30.84 -30.30
CA GLN A 77 27.26 -29.77 -31.30
C GLN A 77 25.74 -29.46 -31.42
N PRO A 78 25.31 -28.30 -32.00
CA PRO A 78 24.05 -27.65 -31.61
C PRO A 78 22.93 -27.60 -32.68
N LEU A 79 21.79 -26.98 -32.28
CA LEU A 79 20.54 -26.65 -33.02
C LEU A 79 19.55 -27.79 -33.34
N VAL A 80 18.26 -27.55 -33.07
CA VAL A 80 17.24 -27.13 -34.08
C VAL A 80 16.00 -26.55 -33.36
N VAL A 81 15.40 -25.49 -33.93
CA VAL A 81 14.22 -24.76 -33.44
C VAL A 81 12.96 -25.20 -34.20
N PRO A 82 11.77 -25.32 -33.57
CA PRO A 82 10.50 -25.47 -34.31
C PRO A 82 9.99 -24.14 -34.89
N GLN A 83 9.89 -24.11 -36.21
CA GLN A 83 9.10 -23.17 -37.03
C GLN A 83 7.57 -23.36 -36.78
N SER A 84 6.63 -22.50 -37.17
CA SER A 84 6.59 -21.08 -37.61
C SER A 84 5.12 -20.71 -37.81
N PHE A 85 4.73 -19.45 -37.63
CA PHE A 85 3.53 -18.88 -38.27
C PHE A 85 3.93 -17.66 -39.13
N ASP A 86 3.17 -17.43 -40.20
CA ASP A 86 3.70 -16.77 -41.40
C ASP A 86 3.95 -15.26 -41.28
N LYS A 87 5.04 -14.85 -41.95
CA LYS A 87 5.43 -13.47 -42.22
C LYS A 87 4.51 -12.82 -43.28
N PRO A 88 4.10 -11.56 -43.10
CA PRO A 88 3.99 -10.61 -44.21
C PRO A 88 5.40 -10.27 -44.73
N GLU A 89 5.48 -9.89 -46.01
CA GLU A 89 6.73 -9.88 -46.78
C GLU A 89 7.80 -8.91 -46.26
N SER A 90 9.06 -9.30 -46.47
CA SER A 90 10.22 -8.48 -46.17
C SER A 90 10.35 -7.28 -47.10
N MET A 91 10.59 -6.10 -46.53
CA MET A 91 11.35 -5.05 -47.20
C MET A 91 12.67 -4.82 -46.45
N GLU A 92 13.71 -4.39 -47.18
CA GLU A 92 15.10 -4.57 -46.78
C GLU A 92 15.56 -3.61 -45.68
N VAL A 93 16.48 -4.09 -44.82
CA VAL A 93 17.16 -3.26 -43.82
C VAL A 93 18.27 -2.46 -44.49
N THR A 94 18.23 -1.13 -44.36
CA THR A 94 19.39 -0.25 -44.55
C THR A 94 19.38 0.89 -43.53
N ASN A 95 20.44 0.96 -42.71
CA ASN A 95 20.88 2.07 -41.85
C ASN A 95 19.89 3.25 -41.65
N TYR A 96 19.04 3.16 -40.62
CA TYR A 96 18.34 4.31 -40.03
C TYR A 96 18.49 4.34 -38.49
N ASP A 97 19.62 3.82 -38.00
CA ASP A 97 20.17 4.21 -36.70
C ASP A 97 21.01 5.50 -36.87
N LEU A 98 21.12 6.24 -35.77
CA LEU A 98 21.51 7.65 -35.67
C LEU A 98 20.40 8.62 -36.12
N LEU A 99 20.16 9.61 -35.24
CA LEU A 99 19.36 10.84 -35.43
C LEU A 99 17.84 10.76 -35.31
N SER A 100 17.35 11.09 -34.12
CA SER A 100 16.04 11.72 -33.84
C SER A 100 16.00 12.14 -32.37
N TYR A 101 17.03 12.87 -31.97
CA TYR A 101 17.40 13.18 -30.58
C TYR A 101 17.81 14.65 -30.44
N LYS A 102 16.87 15.57 -30.20
CA LYS A 102 17.05 16.72 -29.27
C LYS A 102 15.79 17.57 -29.06
N ARG A 103 15.52 17.84 -27.76
CA ARG A 103 14.91 19.05 -27.15
C ARG A 103 13.72 19.75 -27.81
N ARG A 104 12.58 19.82 -27.11
CA ARG A 104 12.07 21.06 -26.47
C ARG A 104 10.74 20.83 -25.74
N GLN A 105 10.50 21.69 -24.75
CA GLN A 105 9.30 21.86 -23.92
C GLN A 105 9.02 20.81 -22.84
N SER A 106 8.45 21.34 -21.74
CA SER A 106 8.19 20.66 -20.47
C SER A 106 7.00 19.72 -20.62
N GLY A 107 7.25 18.49 -21.06
CA GLY A 107 6.19 17.46 -21.11
C GLY A 107 5.58 17.13 -19.74
N VAL A 108 6.12 17.66 -18.63
CA VAL A 108 6.05 17.08 -17.28
C VAL A 108 4.66 17.04 -16.64
N ALA A 109 3.68 17.79 -17.14
CA ALA A 109 2.27 17.53 -16.86
C ALA A 109 1.79 16.12 -17.30
N LYS A 110 2.63 15.36 -18.03
CA LYS A 110 2.49 13.95 -18.41
C LYS A 110 3.72 13.08 -18.10
N LEU A 111 4.81 13.65 -17.56
CA LEU A 111 6.05 12.90 -17.28
C LEU A 111 6.16 12.56 -15.79
N LEU A 112 5.55 13.36 -14.91
CA LEU A 112 5.12 12.80 -13.64
C LEU A 112 4.02 11.76 -13.95
N PRO A 113 3.94 10.64 -13.19
CA PRO A 113 2.65 10.01 -13.02
C PRO A 113 1.68 11.12 -12.60
N SER A 114 0.55 11.23 -13.29
CA SER A 114 -0.45 12.24 -12.89
C SER A 114 -0.73 12.05 -11.38
N GLY A 115 -1.15 13.08 -10.64
CA GLY A 115 -1.43 12.93 -9.19
C GLY A 115 -2.36 11.74 -8.84
N LYS A 116 -3.06 11.25 -9.87
CA LYS A 116 -3.97 10.10 -9.97
C LYS A 116 -3.19 8.78 -10.01
N GLU A 117 -2.24 8.61 -10.93
CA GLU A 117 -1.27 7.49 -10.90
C GLU A 117 -0.38 7.54 -9.64
N GLN A 118 -0.11 8.75 -9.13
CA GLN A 118 0.61 9.03 -7.90
C GLN A 118 -0.13 8.54 -6.64
N GLU A 119 -1.45 8.30 -6.70
CA GLU A 119 -2.28 8.04 -5.52
C GLU A 119 -2.96 6.66 -5.55
N GLU A 120 -3.15 6.08 -6.75
CA GLU A 120 -3.61 4.71 -6.98
C GLU A 120 -2.63 3.64 -6.47
N MET A 121 -1.33 3.79 -6.73
CA MET A 121 -0.33 2.88 -6.15
C MET A 121 0.04 3.27 -4.71
N ASN A 122 0.20 4.55 -4.37
CA ASN A 122 0.64 4.95 -3.02
C ASN A 122 -0.39 4.68 -1.92
N SER A 123 -1.67 4.48 -2.24
CA SER A 123 -2.69 4.09 -1.24
C SER A 123 -2.73 2.57 -0.98
N TYR A 124 -2.19 1.74 -1.88
CA TYR A 124 -2.38 0.27 -1.89
C TYR A 124 -1.08 -0.55 -1.98
N THR A 125 0.06 0.06 -2.28
CA THR A 125 1.36 -0.64 -2.31
C THR A 125 2.09 -0.61 -0.95
N PRO A 126 2.84 -1.67 -0.60
CA PRO A 126 3.75 -1.68 0.54
C PRO A 126 4.72 -0.48 0.57
N HIS A 127 5.11 -0.02 1.76
CA HIS A 127 5.95 1.18 1.95
C HIS A 127 7.25 1.24 1.12
N TYR A 128 7.84 0.08 0.78
CA TYR A 128 9.06 0.06 -0.05
C TYR A 128 8.80 0.32 -1.55
N LEU A 129 7.58 0.08 -2.05
CA LEU A 129 7.16 0.46 -3.40
C LEU A 129 6.80 1.93 -3.46
N LYS A 130 6.15 2.48 -2.42
CA LYS A 130 6.04 3.93 -2.23
C LYS A 130 7.42 4.57 -2.28
N ARG A 131 8.42 3.97 -1.64
CA ARG A 131 9.82 4.41 -1.72
C ARG A 131 10.41 4.31 -3.14
N GLN A 132 10.07 3.32 -3.96
CA GLN A 132 10.50 3.26 -5.36
C GLN A 132 9.81 4.30 -6.24
N GLN A 133 8.51 4.53 -6.05
CA GLN A 133 7.76 5.52 -6.78
C GLN A 133 8.12 6.92 -6.34
N SER A 134 8.16 7.22 -5.04
CA SER A 134 8.72 8.46 -4.53
C SER A 134 10.18 8.65 -4.95
N LYS A 135 11.01 7.61 -5.11
CA LYS A 135 12.32 7.74 -5.78
C LYS A 135 12.18 8.07 -7.26
N HIS A 136 11.31 7.41 -8.01
CA HIS A 136 11.11 7.61 -9.45
C HIS A 136 10.51 8.98 -9.78
N GLU A 137 9.53 9.41 -8.98
CA GLU A 137 8.92 10.73 -8.95
C GLU A 137 9.92 11.75 -8.44
N GLU A 138 10.69 11.48 -7.37
CA GLU A 138 11.78 12.36 -6.96
C GLU A 138 12.77 12.46 -8.10
N LEU A 139 13.15 11.39 -8.80
CA LEU A 139 14.05 11.39 -9.97
C LEU A 139 13.49 12.13 -11.17
N ILE A 140 12.18 12.00 -11.45
CA ILE A 140 11.48 12.78 -12.46
C ILE A 140 11.38 14.23 -12.01
N ARG A 141 11.27 14.51 -10.71
CA ARG A 141 11.28 15.84 -10.08
C ARG A 141 12.70 16.38 -9.93
N GLN A 142 13.74 15.54 -9.91
CA GLN A 142 15.15 15.91 -9.93
C GLN A 142 15.51 16.22 -11.38
N LYS A 143 15.03 15.43 -12.34
CA LYS A 143 15.04 15.76 -13.76
C LYS A 143 14.18 16.98 -14.06
N GLN A 144 13.00 17.16 -13.48
CA GLN A 144 12.09 18.28 -13.75
C GLN A 144 12.63 19.52 -13.08
N ASP A 145 12.92 19.51 -11.79
CA ASP A 145 13.56 20.65 -11.15
C ASP A 145 14.87 20.92 -11.90
N THR A 146 15.73 19.94 -12.23
CA THR A 146 16.93 20.24 -13.04
C THR A 146 16.63 20.66 -14.48
N GLU A 147 15.55 20.23 -15.16
CA GLU A 147 15.24 20.58 -16.57
C GLU A 147 14.38 21.83 -16.68
N ASP A 148 13.50 22.14 -15.73
CA ASP A 148 12.76 23.40 -15.57
C ASP A 148 13.67 24.46 -14.95
N ILE A 149 14.50 24.14 -13.94
CA ILE A 149 15.59 25.02 -13.47
C ILE A 149 16.63 25.17 -14.59
N MET A 150 17.10 24.14 -15.29
CA MET A 150 18.00 24.37 -16.44
C MET A 150 17.27 25.05 -17.60
N LEU A 151 15.97 24.84 -17.80
CA LEU A 151 15.20 25.67 -18.71
C LEU A 151 15.13 27.10 -18.20
N LEU A 152 15.12 27.41 -16.91
CA LEU A 152 15.01 28.77 -16.36
C LEU A 152 16.38 29.47 -16.22
N LEU A 153 17.44 28.71 -15.92
CA LEU A 153 18.85 29.10 -15.95
C LEU A 153 19.27 29.44 -17.38
N ASN A 154 18.90 28.56 -18.32
CA ASN A 154 18.95 28.96 -19.71
C ASN A 154 17.94 30.08 -19.95
N ASN A 155 16.66 30.00 -19.59
CA ASN A 155 15.66 31.03 -19.94
C ASN A 155 15.65 32.31 -19.08
N GLN A 156 16.78 32.74 -18.52
CA GLN A 156 16.97 34.12 -18.07
C GLN A 156 18.20 34.72 -18.74
N GLY A 157 19.37 34.07 -18.64
CA GLY A 157 20.51 34.40 -19.50
C GLY A 157 20.19 34.28 -20.99
N LEU A 158 19.64 33.14 -21.37
CA LEU A 158 18.85 32.89 -22.57
C LEU A 158 17.35 33.23 -22.46
N ARG A 159 16.96 34.33 -21.80
CA ARG A 159 15.80 35.14 -22.26
C ARG A 159 16.11 36.61 -22.52
N LYS A 160 17.34 37.06 -22.26
CA LYS A 160 18.04 37.74 -23.34
C LYS A 160 18.29 36.70 -24.45
N GLN A 161 19.28 35.82 -24.34
CA GLN A 161 19.69 34.93 -25.43
C GLN A 161 18.61 34.06 -26.15
N GLU A 162 17.53 33.46 -25.59
CA GLU A 162 16.48 32.78 -26.42
C GLU A 162 15.45 33.77 -26.99
N TYR A 163 15.15 34.89 -26.32
CA TYR A 163 14.34 35.97 -26.92
C TYR A 163 15.14 36.68 -28.02
N GLU A 164 16.47 36.72 -27.90
CA GLU A 164 17.42 37.21 -28.92
C GLU A 164 17.79 36.15 -29.98
N ASP A 165 17.71 34.86 -29.64
CA ASP A 165 17.97 33.76 -30.59
C ASP A 165 16.77 33.50 -31.49
N ASP A 166 15.56 33.61 -30.93
CA ASP A 166 14.29 33.40 -31.62
C ASP A 166 13.64 34.71 -32.10
N LEU A 167 14.09 35.92 -31.75
CA LEU A 167 13.54 37.19 -32.28
C LEU A 167 14.54 38.34 -32.53
N PRO A 168 14.20 39.19 -33.52
CA PRO A 168 14.21 38.87 -34.95
C PRO A 168 15.63 39.03 -35.50
N LEU A 169 15.80 38.99 -36.83
CA LEU A 169 17.08 39.29 -37.48
C LEU A 169 17.65 40.72 -37.22
N LYS A 170 17.10 41.52 -36.30
CA LYS A 170 17.70 42.79 -35.86
C LYS A 170 19.00 42.56 -35.10
N LYS A 171 19.03 41.68 -34.09
CA LYS A 171 20.22 41.47 -33.23
C LYS A 171 21.28 40.59 -33.90
N LYS A 172 20.88 39.47 -34.53
CA LYS A 172 21.76 38.62 -35.35
C LYS A 172 22.25 39.24 -36.67
N LYS A 173 21.99 40.52 -36.95
CA LYS A 173 22.71 41.24 -38.01
C LYS A 173 24.10 41.61 -37.52
N SER A 174 25.07 41.58 -38.44
CA SER A 174 26.38 42.19 -38.23
C SER A 174 26.44 43.54 -38.92
N SER A 175 26.93 44.56 -38.23
CA SER A 175 27.27 45.88 -38.76
C SER A 175 28.16 45.87 -40.02
N GLU A 176 28.94 44.81 -40.27
CA GLU A 176 29.88 44.73 -41.41
C GLU A 176 29.35 44.04 -42.69
N GLY A 177 28.08 43.57 -42.75
CA GLY A 177 27.62 42.81 -43.93
C GLY A 177 26.10 42.73 -44.13
N GLY A 178 25.61 43.33 -45.23
CA GLY A 178 24.18 43.38 -45.60
C GLY A 178 23.57 42.09 -46.19
N GLY A 179 24.01 40.92 -45.73
CA GLY A 179 23.43 39.61 -46.05
C GLY A 179 22.90 38.95 -44.78
N GLY A 180 21.66 38.45 -44.83
CA GLY A 180 21.01 37.76 -43.71
C GLY A 180 21.39 36.28 -43.64
N ILE A 181 20.93 35.61 -42.59
CA ILE A 181 21.39 34.29 -42.18
C ILE A 181 20.40 33.23 -42.65
N TYR A 182 20.86 32.20 -43.34
CA TYR A 182 20.01 31.11 -43.81
C TYR A 182 20.00 29.92 -42.86
N TYR A 183 21.06 29.72 -42.06
CA TYR A 183 21.07 28.74 -40.99
C TYR A 183 22.12 29.04 -39.89
N THR A 184 21.88 28.56 -38.68
CA THR A 184 22.86 28.47 -37.58
C THR A 184 23.12 27.01 -37.20
N LEU A 185 24.31 26.73 -36.66
CA LEU A 185 24.74 25.42 -36.18
C LEU A 185 24.99 25.49 -34.68
N GLU A 186 24.32 24.63 -33.92
CA GLU A 186 24.17 24.70 -32.46
C GLU A 186 24.38 23.34 -31.79
N ASP A 187 24.42 23.37 -30.45
CA ASP A 187 24.45 22.19 -29.58
C ASP A 187 25.62 21.24 -29.93
N TYR A 188 26.86 21.75 -29.85
CA TYR A 188 28.07 21.01 -30.21
C TYR A 188 28.40 19.94 -29.18
N ASN A 189 28.65 18.72 -29.64
CA ASN A 189 29.13 17.63 -28.78
C ASN A 189 30.59 17.85 -28.34
N ALA A 190 31.06 17.02 -27.39
CA ALA A 190 32.43 17.05 -26.87
C ALA A 190 33.57 16.88 -27.91
N ASN A 191 33.26 16.47 -29.16
CA ASN A 191 34.21 16.41 -30.27
C ASN A 191 34.18 17.66 -31.17
N GLY A 192 33.40 18.69 -30.83
CA GLY A 192 33.25 19.91 -31.62
C GLY A 192 32.39 19.73 -32.87
N LYS A 193 31.47 18.75 -32.89
CA LYS A 193 30.51 18.56 -34.00
C LYS A 193 29.11 19.05 -33.61
N PRO A 194 28.43 19.85 -34.45
CA PRO A 194 27.11 20.38 -34.14
C PRO A 194 26.07 19.27 -34.11
N GLN A 195 25.09 19.38 -33.22
CA GLN A 195 24.00 18.41 -33.10
C GLN A 195 22.64 19.02 -33.45
N GLN A 196 22.54 20.33 -33.60
CA GLN A 196 21.34 21.04 -34.05
C GLN A 196 21.67 21.98 -35.22
N ILE A 197 20.74 22.09 -36.18
CA ILE A 197 20.74 23.14 -37.20
C ILE A 197 19.40 23.88 -37.18
N ASN A 198 19.43 25.20 -37.17
CA ASN A 198 18.23 26.02 -37.31
C ASN A 198 18.23 26.64 -38.71
N VAL A 199 17.15 26.48 -39.46
CA VAL A 199 17.02 26.94 -40.85
C VAL A 199 15.99 28.05 -40.94
N TYR A 200 16.40 29.21 -41.47
CA TYR A 200 15.58 30.42 -41.57
C TYR A 200 14.95 30.55 -42.96
N GLU A 201 13.62 30.64 -43.01
CA GLU A 201 12.82 30.75 -44.24
C GLU A 201 12.25 32.18 -44.38
N TYR A 202 12.50 32.80 -45.53
CA TYR A 202 12.13 34.19 -45.80
C TYR A 202 11.11 34.31 -46.93
N GLU A 203 10.28 35.35 -46.86
CA GLU A 203 9.39 35.77 -47.94
C GLU A 203 10.17 35.97 -49.25
N GLY A 204 9.79 35.24 -50.30
CA GLY A 204 10.47 35.26 -51.59
C GLY A 204 11.81 34.51 -51.64
N GLY A 205 12.12 33.70 -50.63
CA GLY A 205 13.26 32.77 -50.60
C GLY A 205 14.64 33.45 -50.43
N LYS A 206 14.68 34.72 -50.03
CA LYS A 206 15.93 35.49 -49.90
C LYS A 206 15.99 36.18 -48.55
N SER A 207 17.18 36.21 -47.95
CA SER A 207 17.45 36.83 -46.63
C SER A 207 17.19 38.36 -46.53
N GLY A 208 16.61 38.96 -47.58
CA GLY A 208 16.16 40.35 -47.61
C GLY A 208 14.64 40.51 -47.65
N GLY A 209 13.87 39.41 -47.62
CA GLY A 209 12.43 39.41 -47.35
C GLY A 209 12.12 39.52 -45.85
N ARG A 210 10.85 39.46 -45.49
CA ARG A 210 10.40 39.24 -44.10
C ARG A 210 10.73 37.80 -43.67
N LEU A 211 11.10 37.60 -42.40
CA LEU A 211 11.21 36.24 -41.83
C LEU A 211 9.82 35.62 -41.65
N MET A 212 9.62 34.39 -42.10
CA MET A 212 8.33 33.70 -42.06
C MET A 212 8.35 32.50 -41.10
N GLU A 213 9.39 31.68 -41.17
CA GLU A 213 9.50 30.42 -40.42
C GLU A 213 10.96 30.16 -40.03
N LEU A 214 11.16 29.55 -38.86
CA LEU A 214 12.41 28.99 -38.39
C LEU A 214 12.19 27.51 -38.04
N VAL A 215 12.89 26.61 -38.70
CA VAL A 215 12.80 25.16 -38.44
C VAL A 215 14.09 24.67 -37.80
N SER A 216 13.99 24.16 -36.57
CA SER A 216 15.09 23.48 -35.88
C SER A 216 15.07 22.00 -36.25
N TYR A 217 16.22 21.44 -36.63
CA TYR A 217 16.41 20.01 -36.93
C TYR A 217 17.49 19.38 -36.06
N ASP A 218 17.31 18.10 -35.70
CA ASP A 218 18.37 17.27 -35.12
C ASP A 218 19.33 16.76 -36.20
N ILE A 219 20.62 17.04 -35.97
CA ILE A 219 21.74 16.61 -36.82
C ILE A 219 22.80 15.80 -36.06
N SER A 220 22.48 15.31 -34.85
CA SER A 220 23.23 14.34 -34.01
C SER A 220 23.68 13.02 -34.71
N GLY A 221 24.61 13.11 -35.66
CA GLY A 221 25.13 11.94 -36.39
C GLY A 221 25.05 12.02 -37.91
N LEU A 222 24.56 13.14 -38.48
CA LEU A 222 24.63 13.39 -39.91
C LEU A 222 26.05 13.88 -40.27
N ASP A 223 26.43 13.76 -41.54
CA ASP A 223 27.64 14.41 -42.02
C ASP A 223 27.40 15.93 -42.15
N SER A 224 27.63 16.64 -41.05
CA SER A 224 27.53 18.09 -40.96
C SER A 224 28.64 18.84 -41.70
N SER A 225 29.62 18.14 -42.30
CA SER A 225 30.81 18.75 -42.90
C SER A 225 30.50 19.72 -44.04
N SER A 226 29.41 19.52 -44.79
CA SER A 226 28.97 20.50 -45.81
C SER A 226 28.53 21.82 -45.18
N TRP A 227 27.79 21.75 -44.08
CA TRP A 227 27.24 22.94 -43.41
C TRP A 227 28.31 23.67 -42.59
N GLU A 228 29.20 22.93 -41.92
CA GLU A 228 30.39 23.50 -41.27
C GLU A 228 31.31 24.25 -42.26
N SER A 229 31.37 23.80 -43.53
CA SER A 229 32.25 24.42 -44.54
C SER A 229 31.72 25.73 -45.14
N ASP A 230 30.41 25.96 -45.07
CA ASP A 230 29.74 27.19 -45.51
C ASP A 230 29.40 28.13 -44.34
N ALA A 231 29.52 27.66 -43.09
CA ALA A 231 29.32 28.46 -41.89
C ALA A 231 30.58 29.25 -41.49
N GLU A 232 30.34 30.42 -40.89
CA GLU A 232 31.35 31.33 -40.34
C GLU A 232 30.96 31.72 -38.90
N GLU A 233 31.94 32.14 -38.08
CA GLU A 233 31.66 32.78 -36.79
C GLU A 233 31.12 34.20 -37.07
N ILE A 234 29.82 34.39 -36.89
CA ILE A 234 29.15 35.66 -37.07
C ILE A 234 29.10 36.37 -35.71
N LYS A 235 29.61 37.60 -35.68
CA LYS A 235 29.45 38.49 -34.52
C LYS A 235 28.21 39.35 -34.73
N PRO A 236 27.18 39.20 -33.89
CA PRO A 236 26.00 40.06 -33.93
C PRO A 236 26.34 41.48 -33.45
N ASP A 237 25.42 42.42 -33.67
CA ASP A 237 25.50 43.75 -33.09
C ASP A 237 25.16 43.74 -31.57
N GLU A 238 24.39 42.74 -31.11
CA GLU A 238 24.10 42.42 -29.70
C GLU A 238 24.08 40.89 -29.49
N GLY A 239 24.67 40.39 -28.40
CA GLY A 239 24.75 38.95 -28.07
C GLY A 239 26.13 38.31 -28.30
N ASP A 240 26.22 37.01 -28.03
CA ASP A 240 27.47 36.23 -28.22
C ASP A 240 27.73 35.86 -29.69
N PRO A 241 28.99 35.62 -30.09
CA PRO A 241 29.32 35.10 -31.41
C PRO A 241 28.73 33.70 -31.62
N PHE A 242 28.10 33.47 -32.77
CA PHE A 242 27.49 32.19 -33.12
C PHE A 242 28.01 31.69 -34.48
N ILE A 243 27.88 30.38 -34.73
CA ILE A 243 28.30 29.76 -35.98
C ILE A 243 27.08 29.64 -36.91
N GLY A 244 27.16 30.26 -38.08
CA GLY A 244 26.05 30.26 -39.04
C GLY A 244 26.47 30.70 -40.44
N SER A 245 25.55 30.61 -41.40
CA SER A 245 25.83 30.84 -42.82
C SER A 245 24.94 31.92 -43.42
N ARG A 246 25.56 32.80 -44.21
CA ARG A 246 24.89 33.77 -45.10
C ARG A 246 24.60 33.20 -46.49
N ARG A 247 24.91 31.93 -46.73
CA ARG A 247 24.61 31.18 -47.97
C ARG A 247 23.43 30.26 -47.73
N GLU A 248 22.57 30.14 -48.74
CA GLU A 248 21.50 29.15 -48.79
C GLU A 248 22.05 27.74 -48.52
N LEU A 249 21.26 26.95 -47.78
CA LEU A 249 21.63 25.60 -47.38
C LEU A 249 21.64 24.67 -48.60
N THR A 250 22.84 24.34 -49.09
CA THR A 250 23.07 23.60 -50.35
C THR A 250 22.76 22.10 -50.27
N ASN A 251 22.74 21.51 -49.08
CA ASN A 251 22.46 20.09 -48.84
C ASN A 251 21.28 19.94 -47.87
N ARG A 252 20.04 20.03 -48.39
CA ARG A 252 18.79 19.91 -47.63
C ARG A 252 18.21 18.49 -47.53
N GLU A 253 18.61 17.55 -48.40
CA GLU A 253 18.05 16.19 -48.42
C GLU A 253 18.13 15.43 -47.06
N PRO A 254 19.18 15.60 -46.23
CA PRO A 254 19.25 14.96 -44.91
C PRO A 254 18.32 15.55 -43.84
N LEU A 255 17.74 16.73 -44.07
CA LEU A 255 16.84 17.40 -43.12
C LEU A 255 15.40 16.96 -43.36
N THR A 256 15.15 15.68 -43.11
CA THR A 256 13.84 15.06 -43.25
C THR A 256 12.89 15.46 -42.11
N ALA A 257 11.59 15.32 -42.34
CA ALA A 257 10.56 15.89 -41.47
C ALA A 257 10.52 15.24 -40.07
N ASP A 258 10.87 13.96 -39.96
CA ASP A 258 11.07 13.19 -38.73
C ASP A 258 12.17 13.75 -37.79
N ARG A 259 13.02 14.67 -38.28
CA ARG A 259 14.08 15.34 -37.50
C ARG A 259 13.68 16.72 -37.01
N ILE A 260 12.48 17.18 -37.33
CA ILE A 260 12.01 18.51 -36.92
C ILE A 260 11.80 18.51 -35.42
N ILE A 261 12.61 19.34 -34.77
CA ILE A 261 12.59 19.58 -33.34
C ILE A 261 11.42 20.51 -32.99
N ARG A 262 11.34 21.62 -33.72
CA ARG A 262 10.29 22.65 -33.62
C ARG A 262 10.18 23.45 -34.90
N ARG A 263 9.04 24.11 -35.08
CA ARG A 263 8.85 25.18 -36.08
C ARG A 263 8.36 26.44 -35.36
N THR A 264 9.06 27.55 -35.55
CA THR A 264 8.65 28.86 -35.03
C THR A 264 8.14 29.70 -36.20
N ILE A 265 6.92 30.20 -36.11
CA ILE A 265 6.24 30.98 -37.16
C ILE A 265 6.19 32.46 -36.75
N TYR A 266 6.45 33.36 -37.72
CA TYR A 266 6.61 34.80 -37.47
C TYR A 266 5.50 35.64 -38.12
N SER A 267 4.92 36.55 -37.34
CA SER A 267 4.03 37.64 -37.78
C SER A 267 4.79 38.99 -37.86
N GLY A 268 4.13 40.09 -38.27
CA GLY A 268 4.70 41.44 -38.25
C GLY A 268 5.11 42.04 -39.62
N GLU A 269 5.60 43.28 -39.61
CA GLU A 269 6.24 43.90 -40.79
C GLU A 269 7.73 43.56 -40.87
N LYS A 270 8.37 43.83 -42.01
CA LYS A 270 9.79 43.50 -42.20
C LYS A 270 10.68 44.33 -41.26
N SER A 271 11.51 43.66 -40.47
CA SER A 271 12.30 44.20 -39.34
C SER A 271 11.51 44.45 -38.05
N GLU A 272 10.22 44.12 -38.02
CA GLU A 272 9.36 44.13 -36.83
C GLU A 272 8.65 42.77 -36.70
N GLU A 273 9.33 41.71 -37.15
CA GLU A 273 8.83 40.35 -37.03
C GLU A 273 8.72 39.95 -35.54
N LYS A 274 7.59 39.34 -35.16
CA LYS A 274 7.32 38.81 -33.82
C LYS A 274 6.87 37.35 -33.92
N ILE A 275 7.13 36.50 -32.91
CA ILE A 275 6.69 35.10 -32.94
C ILE A 275 5.16 35.11 -32.88
N ASP A 276 4.50 34.39 -33.78
CA ASP A 276 3.06 34.20 -33.71
C ASP A 276 2.72 32.92 -32.93
N TYR A 277 3.41 31.83 -33.28
CA TYR A 277 3.32 30.56 -32.57
C TYR A 277 4.53 29.65 -32.84
N VAL A 278 4.71 28.67 -31.95
CA VAL A 278 5.70 27.59 -32.05
C VAL A 278 4.97 26.26 -32.06
N LEU A 279 5.34 25.37 -32.99
CA LEU A 279 4.93 23.97 -33.04
C LEU A 279 6.07 23.07 -32.57
N SER A 280 5.74 22.09 -31.73
CA SER A 280 6.72 21.25 -31.02
C SER A 280 6.19 19.83 -30.78
N GLY A 281 7.06 18.96 -30.28
CA GLY A 281 6.70 17.59 -29.90
C GLY A 281 6.27 16.69 -31.07
N TYR A 282 6.85 16.91 -32.26
CA TYR A 282 6.54 16.13 -33.46
C TYR A 282 6.63 14.63 -33.23
N ASP A 283 5.68 13.88 -33.81
CA ASP A 283 5.72 12.42 -33.78
C ASP A 283 6.29 11.78 -35.06
N GLY A 284 6.23 10.44 -35.13
CA GLY A 284 6.84 9.67 -36.22
C GLY A 284 6.22 9.94 -37.59
N ASP A 285 5.02 10.53 -37.64
CA ASP A 285 4.34 10.94 -38.87
C ASP A 285 4.53 12.46 -39.14
N ASN A 286 5.42 13.12 -38.37
CA ASN A 286 5.65 14.57 -38.40
C ASN A 286 4.38 15.41 -38.12
N VAL A 287 3.49 14.92 -37.25
CA VAL A 287 2.38 15.72 -36.72
C VAL A 287 2.84 16.40 -35.43
N PRO A 288 2.72 17.74 -35.28
CA PRO A 288 3.05 18.43 -34.05
C PRO A 288 2.07 18.04 -32.95
N ARG A 289 2.56 17.81 -31.73
CA ARG A 289 1.72 17.48 -30.58
C ARG A 289 1.39 18.69 -29.72
N GLU A 290 2.27 19.67 -29.73
CA GLU A 290 2.21 20.87 -28.89
C GLU A 290 2.29 22.14 -29.74
N LEU A 291 1.60 23.16 -29.26
CA LEU A 291 1.49 24.48 -29.87
C LEU A 291 1.62 25.53 -28.78
N THR A 292 2.55 26.47 -28.91
CA THR A 292 2.62 27.67 -28.04
C THR A 292 2.28 28.92 -28.83
N ILE A 293 1.23 29.64 -28.43
CA ILE A 293 0.87 30.96 -28.98
C ILE A 293 1.54 32.06 -28.13
N TYR A 294 1.99 33.12 -28.79
CA TYR A 294 2.58 34.31 -28.17
C TYR A 294 1.64 35.49 -28.38
N ASP A 295 1.14 36.08 -27.29
CA ASP A 295 0.19 37.18 -27.30
C ASP A 295 0.86 38.46 -26.81
N TYR A 296 0.92 39.47 -27.69
CA TYR A 296 1.52 40.78 -27.42
C TYR A 296 0.44 41.83 -27.17
N ASN A 297 0.71 42.78 -26.27
CA ASN A 297 -0.29 43.77 -25.86
C ASN A 297 -0.42 44.89 -26.92
N THR A 298 -1.59 45.01 -27.56
CA THR A 298 -1.84 46.02 -28.63
C THR A 298 -2.77 47.15 -28.17
N GLY A 299 -2.70 47.53 -26.88
CA GLY A 299 -3.57 48.55 -26.28
C GLY A 299 -3.44 49.92 -26.96
N ALA A 300 -4.58 50.53 -27.33
CA ALA A 300 -4.61 51.83 -28.01
C ALA A 300 -4.14 52.98 -27.10
N GLY A 301 -2.82 53.20 -27.06
CA GLY A 301 -2.14 54.17 -26.20
C GLY A 301 -0.75 53.73 -25.75
N CYS A 302 -0.44 52.44 -25.82
CA CYS A 302 0.91 51.88 -25.69
C CYS A 302 1.66 52.14 -27.01
N GLY A 303 2.85 52.73 -26.95
CA GLY A 303 3.71 52.88 -28.14
C GLY A 303 4.48 51.60 -28.49
N ASP A 304 4.57 50.71 -27.51
CA ASP A 304 5.51 49.61 -27.41
C ASP A 304 4.69 48.31 -27.27
N ALA A 305 5.08 47.26 -27.98
CA ALA A 305 4.28 46.04 -28.15
C ALA A 305 4.88 44.88 -27.36
N ASN A 306 4.88 45.01 -26.03
CA ASN A 306 5.46 44.03 -25.12
C ASN A 306 4.71 42.68 -25.12
N LEU A 307 5.44 41.60 -24.80
CA LEU A 307 4.87 40.26 -24.60
C LEU A 307 4.02 40.25 -23.32
N ASP A 308 2.75 39.86 -23.43
CA ASP A 308 1.79 39.86 -22.32
C ASP A 308 1.64 38.45 -21.75
N GLU A 309 1.33 37.48 -22.62
CA GLU A 309 1.22 36.08 -22.25
C GLU A 309 1.70 35.10 -23.34
N THR A 310 2.02 33.89 -22.92
CA THR A 310 2.22 32.74 -23.81
C THR A 310 1.33 31.58 -23.35
N ARG A 311 0.67 30.91 -24.30
CA ARG A 311 -0.31 29.85 -24.04
C ARG A 311 0.05 28.59 -24.82
N THR A 312 0.32 27.49 -24.12
CA THR A 312 0.68 26.20 -24.71
C THR A 312 -0.48 25.21 -24.67
N PHE A 313 -0.80 24.63 -25.81
CA PHE A 313 -1.94 23.74 -26.05
C PHE A 313 -1.46 22.36 -26.52
N LEU A 314 -2.19 21.32 -26.13
CA LEU A 314 -1.97 19.96 -26.63
C LEU A 314 -2.89 19.68 -27.83
N ILE A 315 -2.30 19.58 -29.02
CA ILE A 315 -3.03 19.49 -30.30
C ILE A 315 -3.05 18.09 -30.93
N LYS A 316 -2.40 17.09 -30.32
CA LYS A 316 -2.26 15.70 -30.84
C LYS A 316 -3.55 15.04 -31.37
N ALA A 317 -4.73 15.43 -30.87
CA ALA A 317 -6.02 14.84 -31.24
C ALA A 317 -6.87 15.74 -32.18
N LEU A 318 -6.31 16.84 -32.69
CA LEU A 318 -7.02 17.84 -33.46
C LEU A 318 -6.45 17.94 -34.89
N ASP A 319 -7.34 17.86 -35.87
CA ASP A 319 -7.05 18.15 -37.28
C ASP A 319 -7.11 19.67 -37.48
N ILE A 320 -5.98 20.37 -37.24
CA ILE A 320 -5.89 21.83 -37.28
C ILE A 320 -5.32 22.27 -38.65
N ASP A 321 -6.16 22.95 -39.42
CA ASP A 321 -5.75 23.66 -40.63
C ASP A 321 -5.10 25.01 -40.26
N PHE A 322 -3.78 25.01 -40.11
CA PHE A 322 -2.99 26.21 -39.81
C PHE A 322 -2.99 27.27 -40.94
N GLU A 323 -3.50 26.96 -42.14
CA GLU A 323 -3.67 27.95 -43.23
C GLU A 323 -4.98 28.77 -43.10
N SER A 324 -5.92 28.33 -42.26
CA SER A 324 -7.20 29.02 -42.02
C SER A 324 -7.03 30.28 -41.16
N SER A 325 -7.71 31.39 -41.48
CA SER A 325 -7.64 32.61 -40.66
C SER A 325 -8.16 32.44 -39.23
N ASP A 326 -8.99 31.41 -39.00
CA ASP A 326 -9.80 31.26 -37.79
C ASP A 326 -9.32 30.09 -36.92
N TRP A 327 -8.20 29.43 -37.25
CA TRP A 327 -7.75 28.21 -36.55
C TRP A 327 -7.49 28.45 -35.05
N LYS A 328 -7.03 29.65 -34.66
CA LYS A 328 -6.85 30.03 -33.25
C LYS A 328 -8.18 30.01 -32.45
N ALA A 329 -9.33 30.16 -33.10
CA ALA A 329 -10.64 30.08 -32.46
C ALA A 329 -11.16 28.63 -32.27
N SER A 330 -10.48 27.64 -32.85
CA SER A 330 -10.76 26.21 -32.59
C SER A 330 -10.05 25.68 -31.34
N LEU A 331 -9.15 26.48 -30.74
CA LEU A 331 -8.46 26.13 -29.50
C LEU A 331 -9.36 26.48 -28.29
N GLY A 332 -9.94 25.47 -27.68
CA GLY A 332 -10.65 25.62 -26.41
C GLY A 332 -9.71 25.71 -25.21
N SER A 333 -10.25 26.11 -24.05
CA SER A 333 -9.54 26.05 -22.78
C SER A 333 -9.28 24.61 -22.32
N ASP A 334 -10.03 23.63 -22.84
CA ASP A 334 -9.98 22.19 -22.53
C ASP A 334 -8.68 21.48 -22.94
N ILE A 335 -7.92 22.09 -23.85
CA ILE A 335 -6.63 21.62 -24.36
C ILE A 335 -5.44 22.49 -23.94
N LEU A 336 -5.66 23.55 -23.16
CA LEU A 336 -4.61 24.40 -22.60
C LEU A 336 -3.83 23.62 -21.52
N THR A 337 -2.50 23.69 -21.58
CA THR A 337 -1.58 22.93 -20.71
C THR A 337 -0.57 23.80 -19.97
N ARG A 338 -0.25 24.99 -20.49
CA ARG A 338 0.59 25.98 -19.81
C ARG A 338 0.14 27.39 -20.18
N ARG A 339 0.15 28.30 -19.22
CA ARG A 339 -0.01 29.75 -19.42
C ARG A 339 1.06 30.47 -18.63
N THR A 340 1.90 31.26 -19.30
CA THR A 340 2.93 32.10 -18.67
C THR A 340 2.60 33.55 -18.92
N VAL A 341 2.58 34.37 -17.87
CA VAL A 341 2.30 35.81 -17.92
C VAL A 341 3.56 36.59 -17.59
N TYR A 342 3.75 37.71 -18.27
CA TYR A 342 4.97 38.52 -18.22
C TYR A 342 4.71 39.92 -17.66
N LYS A 343 5.76 40.55 -17.12
CA LYS A 343 5.78 41.94 -16.63
C LYS A 343 7.07 42.61 -17.09
N GLY A 344 7.01 43.86 -17.55
CA GLY A 344 8.19 44.62 -17.98
C GLY A 344 7.91 45.61 -19.10
N ALA A 345 8.93 46.38 -19.47
CA ALA A 345 8.96 47.14 -20.72
C ALA A 345 9.24 46.21 -21.92
N GLU A 346 9.04 46.69 -23.14
CA GLU A 346 9.40 45.94 -24.35
C GLU A 346 10.93 45.70 -24.37
N GLU A 347 11.34 44.45 -24.63
CA GLU A 347 12.72 43.94 -24.53
C GLU A 347 13.27 43.77 -23.09
N GLU A 348 12.45 44.02 -22.06
CA GLU A 348 12.77 43.79 -20.63
C GLU A 348 11.70 42.91 -19.94
N GLU A 349 10.93 42.12 -20.69
CA GLU A 349 9.83 41.31 -20.14
C GLU A 349 10.31 40.11 -19.30
N LYS A 350 9.96 40.13 -18.01
CA LYS A 350 10.23 39.06 -17.03
C LYS A 350 8.99 38.22 -16.79
N VAL A 351 9.17 36.96 -16.42
CA VAL A 351 8.06 36.11 -15.98
C VAL A 351 7.50 36.67 -14.67
N ASP A 352 6.18 36.86 -14.59
CA ASP A 352 5.48 37.21 -13.36
C ASP A 352 4.97 35.95 -12.65
N TYR A 353 4.18 35.15 -13.38
CA TYR A 353 3.70 33.85 -12.91
C TYR A 353 3.42 32.88 -14.06
N VAL A 354 3.41 31.59 -13.72
CA VAL A 354 3.15 30.47 -14.63
C VAL A 354 2.06 29.57 -14.04
N PHE A 355 1.02 29.30 -14.81
CA PHE A 355 0.16 28.12 -14.61
C PHE A 355 0.72 26.99 -15.47
N ASP A 356 1.22 25.93 -14.84
CA ASP A 356 1.99 24.85 -15.47
C ASP A 356 1.31 23.48 -15.39
N SER A 357 0.13 23.39 -14.76
CA SER A 357 -0.65 22.16 -14.67
C SER A 357 -2.16 22.45 -14.60
N PHE A 358 -2.92 21.56 -15.24
CA PHE A 358 -4.34 21.72 -15.57
C PHE A 358 -5.08 20.38 -15.42
N LEU A 359 -6.35 20.43 -15.01
CA LEU A 359 -7.18 19.25 -14.73
C LEU A 359 -8.61 19.44 -15.22
N ILE A 360 -9.22 18.38 -15.75
CA ILE A 360 -10.64 18.40 -16.10
C ILE A 360 -11.48 18.12 -14.86
N ASN A 361 -12.37 19.06 -14.51
CA ASN A 361 -13.34 18.93 -13.43
C ASN A 361 -14.55 18.05 -13.84
N GLU A 362 -15.51 17.81 -12.94
CA GLU A 362 -16.70 16.98 -13.25
C GLU A 362 -17.67 17.62 -14.27
N GLU A 363 -17.48 18.88 -14.62
CA GLU A 363 -18.29 19.62 -15.61
C GLU A 363 -17.60 19.70 -16.98
N ASP A 364 -16.52 18.93 -17.17
CA ASP A 364 -15.67 18.89 -18.38
C ASP A 364 -14.86 20.18 -18.65
N GLU A 365 -14.73 21.07 -17.67
CA GLU A 365 -13.91 22.28 -17.77
C GLU A 365 -12.47 22.05 -17.26
N ASN A 366 -11.49 22.68 -17.90
CA ASN A 366 -10.07 22.50 -17.60
C ASN A 366 -9.56 23.60 -16.65
N CYS A 367 -9.46 23.27 -15.38
CA CYS A 367 -9.10 24.16 -14.28
C CYS A 367 -7.60 24.12 -14.00
N HIS A 368 -7.00 25.28 -13.68
CA HIS A 368 -5.58 25.38 -13.30
C HIS A 368 -5.43 24.86 -11.87
N ASN A 369 -4.48 23.96 -11.59
CA ASN A 369 -4.31 23.37 -10.26
C ASN A 369 -3.01 23.79 -9.55
N ARG A 370 -2.08 24.44 -10.27
CA ARG A 370 -0.80 24.94 -9.75
C ARG A 370 -0.43 26.27 -10.38
N VAL A 371 0.18 27.15 -9.59
CA VAL A 371 0.78 28.42 -10.04
C VAL A 371 2.17 28.59 -9.45
N SER A 372 3.13 29.06 -10.24
CA SER A 372 4.47 29.43 -9.78
C SER A 372 4.67 30.93 -9.97
N ILE A 373 4.99 31.65 -8.88
CA ILE A 373 5.18 33.10 -8.81
C ILE A 373 6.68 33.40 -8.75
N TYR A 374 7.14 34.40 -9.51
CA TYR A 374 8.55 34.73 -9.70
C TYR A 374 8.88 36.08 -9.06
N ASP A 375 9.80 36.05 -8.09
CA ASP A 375 10.16 37.16 -7.22
C ASP A 375 11.60 37.63 -7.52
N TYR A 376 11.75 38.93 -7.78
CA TYR A 376 13.01 39.57 -8.19
C TYR A 376 13.35 40.70 -7.20
N ASP A 377 14.64 40.86 -6.89
CA ASP A 377 15.21 41.97 -6.12
C ASP A 377 14.67 42.14 -4.68
N LYS A 378 14.59 41.04 -3.91
CA LYS A 378 14.22 41.01 -2.48
C LYS A 378 15.30 41.65 -1.59
N SER A 379 16.51 41.83 -2.12
CA SER A 379 17.68 42.37 -1.41
C SER A 379 18.14 43.77 -1.87
N GLY A 380 17.50 44.36 -2.90
CA GLY A 380 17.52 45.80 -3.20
C GLY A 380 18.78 46.29 -3.89
N GLY A 381 19.26 45.60 -4.93
CA GLY A 381 20.54 45.89 -5.56
C GLY A 381 20.91 45.19 -6.86
N ALA A 382 20.03 44.42 -7.49
CA ALA A 382 20.16 43.98 -8.89
C ALA A 382 18.83 43.39 -9.37
N ASP A 383 18.58 43.41 -10.67
CA ASP A 383 17.32 42.96 -11.28
C ASP A 383 17.20 41.41 -11.37
N THR A 384 17.85 40.72 -10.42
CA THR A 384 18.09 39.27 -10.38
C THR A 384 16.91 38.46 -9.86
N LEU A 385 16.76 37.22 -10.34
CA LEU A 385 15.82 36.27 -9.75
C LEU A 385 16.32 35.80 -8.39
N ASP A 386 15.54 36.02 -7.34
CA ASP A 386 15.88 35.60 -5.97
C ASP A 386 15.12 34.31 -5.58
N GLU A 387 13.82 34.24 -5.88
CA GLU A 387 12.93 33.21 -5.33
C GLU A 387 11.78 32.86 -6.29
N VAL A 388 11.49 31.56 -6.46
CA VAL A 388 10.29 31.09 -7.16
C VAL A 388 9.43 30.27 -6.19
N ARG A 389 8.19 30.70 -5.99
CA ARG A 389 7.22 30.10 -5.05
C ARG A 389 6.10 29.41 -5.80
N THR A 390 5.92 28.11 -5.58
CA THR A 390 4.88 27.29 -6.24
C THR A 390 3.74 26.99 -5.29
N TYR A 391 2.51 27.36 -5.67
CA TYR A 391 1.29 27.17 -4.88
C TYR A 391 0.28 26.26 -5.59
N CYS A 392 -0.47 25.50 -4.80
CA CYS A 392 -1.68 24.83 -5.25
C CYS A 392 -2.83 25.85 -5.45
N THR A 393 -3.55 25.76 -6.57
CA THR A 393 -4.73 26.58 -6.91
C THR A 393 -6.04 25.79 -6.98
N THR A 394 -6.01 24.53 -6.58
CA THR A 394 -7.18 23.61 -6.54
C THR A 394 -8.33 24.20 -5.72
N ASP A 395 -9.57 24.03 -6.21
CA ASP A 395 -10.83 24.43 -5.56
C ASP A 395 -10.97 25.94 -5.21
N LEU A 396 -10.02 26.78 -5.61
CA LEU A 396 -10.04 28.23 -5.41
C LEU A 396 -10.80 28.97 -6.51
N ARG A 397 -11.38 30.12 -6.15
CA ARG A 397 -11.89 31.07 -7.14
C ARG A 397 -10.74 31.73 -7.88
N GLN A 398 -10.98 32.12 -9.14
CA GLN A 398 -9.98 32.78 -9.98
C GLN A 398 -9.35 34.04 -9.33
N GLU A 399 -10.13 34.75 -8.52
CA GLU A 399 -9.71 35.92 -7.75
C GLU A 399 -8.67 35.60 -6.66
N GLU A 400 -8.57 34.34 -6.22
CA GLU A 400 -7.75 33.89 -5.09
C GLU A 400 -6.46 33.16 -5.56
N TRP A 401 -6.32 32.85 -6.85
CA TRP A 401 -5.19 32.08 -7.39
C TRP A 401 -3.82 32.73 -7.14
N LEU A 402 -3.74 34.06 -7.23
CA LEU A 402 -2.51 34.84 -7.04
C LEU A 402 -2.34 35.39 -5.61
N THR A 403 -3.26 35.07 -4.70
CA THR A 403 -3.05 35.36 -3.28
C THR A 403 -1.94 34.43 -2.78
N GLU A 404 -0.88 34.97 -2.19
CA GLU A 404 0.13 34.13 -1.52
C GLU A 404 -0.41 33.63 -0.17
N ASP A 405 -0.32 32.32 0.06
CA ASP A 405 -0.84 31.64 1.25
C ASP A 405 0.06 30.44 1.55
N GLU A 406 0.73 30.47 2.70
CA GLU A 406 1.70 29.46 3.09
C GLU A 406 1.08 28.07 3.22
N SER A 407 -0.23 27.97 3.48
CA SER A 407 -0.94 26.68 3.56
C SER A 407 -1.07 25.96 2.21
N ARG A 408 -0.84 26.67 1.11
CA ARG A 408 -0.89 26.16 -0.26
C ARG A 408 0.49 26.08 -0.92
N LEU A 409 1.55 26.49 -0.22
CA LEU A 409 2.92 26.50 -0.71
C LEU A 409 3.46 25.07 -0.82
N GLU A 410 3.86 24.67 -2.02
CA GLU A 410 4.35 23.31 -2.31
C GLU A 410 5.88 23.26 -2.39
N ASN A 411 6.49 24.31 -2.94
CA ASN A 411 7.91 24.40 -3.22
C ASN A 411 8.39 25.86 -3.20
N VAL A 412 9.62 26.08 -2.74
CA VAL A 412 10.36 27.35 -2.90
C VAL A 412 11.75 27.04 -3.44
N ALA A 413 12.04 27.47 -4.66
CA ALA A 413 13.39 27.43 -5.22
C ALA A 413 14.09 28.78 -4.99
N VAL A 414 15.29 28.75 -4.41
CA VAL A 414 16.10 29.94 -4.10
C VAL A 414 17.30 30.00 -5.04
N TYR A 415 17.50 31.16 -5.64
CA TYR A 415 18.45 31.41 -6.72
C TYR A 415 19.63 32.28 -6.23
N SER A 416 20.78 32.18 -6.90
CA SER A 416 21.97 32.98 -6.58
C SER A 416 22.92 33.07 -7.78
N GLY A 417 23.40 34.27 -8.10
CA GLY A 417 24.40 34.48 -9.15
C GLY A 417 24.61 35.95 -9.48
N GLU A 418 25.21 36.21 -10.63
CA GLU A 418 25.08 37.49 -11.31
C GLU A 418 23.76 37.51 -12.10
N GLU A 419 23.25 38.70 -12.42
CA GLU A 419 22.15 38.89 -13.38
C GLU A 419 22.40 38.08 -14.66
N ASP A 420 21.35 37.46 -15.18
CA ASP A 420 21.37 36.60 -16.37
C ASP A 420 22.18 35.29 -16.19
N LYS A 421 22.51 34.87 -14.94
CA LYS A 421 23.33 33.68 -14.61
C LYS A 421 22.97 33.00 -13.27
N GLU A 422 21.80 33.26 -12.71
CA GLU A 422 21.42 32.91 -11.34
C GLU A 422 21.18 31.40 -11.13
N ALA A 423 22.17 30.66 -10.63
CA ALA A 423 22.04 29.24 -10.27
C ALA A 423 21.05 29.01 -9.12
N VAL A 424 20.16 27.99 -9.18
CA VAL A 424 19.44 27.55 -7.97
C VAL A 424 20.45 27.08 -6.95
N GLN A 425 20.45 27.70 -5.79
CA GLN A 425 21.30 27.35 -4.66
C GLN A 425 20.70 26.16 -3.92
N TYR A 426 19.41 26.25 -3.60
CA TYR A 426 18.66 25.19 -2.93
C TYR A 426 17.16 25.30 -3.17
N THR A 427 16.47 24.19 -2.94
CA THR A 427 15.03 24.02 -3.09
C THR A 427 14.44 23.55 -1.77
N LEU A 428 13.37 24.21 -1.29
CA LEU A 428 12.66 23.87 -0.06
C LEU A 428 11.31 23.21 -0.41
N SER A 429 11.07 22.02 0.11
CA SER A 429 9.87 21.23 -0.21
C SER A 429 9.20 20.66 1.04
N PHE A 430 7.96 20.22 0.84
CA PHE A 430 7.11 19.62 1.88
C PHE A 430 6.91 20.56 3.07
N TYR A 431 6.18 21.64 2.84
CA TYR A 431 5.71 22.55 3.89
C TYR A 431 4.65 21.85 4.74
N PHE A 432 4.80 21.91 6.07
CA PHE A 432 3.80 21.39 7.01
C PHE A 432 3.45 22.46 8.04
N GLN A 433 2.17 22.50 8.41
CA GLN A 433 1.70 23.32 9.52
C GLN A 433 2.28 22.78 10.84
N ASN A 434 3.04 23.62 11.53
CA ASN A 434 3.50 23.39 12.89
C ASN A 434 2.97 24.55 13.75
N GLU A 435 1.97 24.26 14.60
CA GLU A 435 1.18 25.26 15.32
C GLU A 435 0.50 26.28 14.37
N GLU A 436 1.03 27.50 14.27
CA GLU A 436 0.52 28.59 13.42
C GLU A 436 1.40 28.89 12.19
N GLU A 437 2.54 28.19 12.03
CA GLU A 437 3.56 28.48 11.01
C GLU A 437 3.74 27.30 10.03
N TYR A 438 4.01 27.57 8.75
CA TYR A 438 4.26 26.54 7.73
C TYR A 438 5.76 26.37 7.47
N ILE A 439 6.34 25.29 7.99
CA ILE A 439 7.78 25.04 7.89
C ILE A 439 8.11 23.97 6.84
N PRO A 440 9.17 24.15 6.01
CA PRO A 440 9.63 23.13 5.07
C PRO A 440 10.33 22.00 5.83
N TRP A 441 10.08 20.75 5.43
CA TRP A 441 10.73 19.57 6.02
C TRP A 441 11.87 19.02 5.17
N GLU A 442 12.02 19.47 3.93
CA GLU A 442 13.09 19.06 3.03
C GLU A 442 13.81 20.27 2.44
N ARG A 443 15.15 20.24 2.46
CA ARG A 443 15.98 21.11 1.62
C ARG A 443 16.84 20.27 0.71
N LYS A 444 16.91 20.64 -0.56
CA LYS A 444 17.82 20.07 -1.55
C LYS A 444 18.81 21.12 -2.00
N ASP A 445 20.09 20.92 -1.70
CA ASP A 445 21.19 21.81 -2.10
C ASP A 445 21.73 21.39 -3.47
N HIS A 446 21.98 22.35 -4.36
CA HIS A 446 22.45 22.12 -5.73
C HIS A 446 23.91 22.57 -5.89
N VAL A 447 24.76 21.69 -6.43
CA VAL A 447 26.21 21.93 -6.56
C VAL A 447 26.62 21.84 -8.03
N TYR A 448 27.19 22.93 -8.53
CA TYR A 448 27.66 23.08 -9.90
C TYR A 448 29.19 23.11 -9.96
N ASP A 449 29.75 22.77 -11.12
CA ASP A 449 31.16 22.99 -11.42
C ASP A 449 31.46 24.44 -11.87
N GLY A 450 32.73 24.70 -12.21
CA GLY A 450 33.19 26.03 -12.62
C GLY A 450 32.62 26.55 -13.94
N ASP A 451 32.01 25.68 -14.75
CA ASP A 451 31.35 26.05 -16.02
C ASP A 451 29.82 26.19 -15.83
N GLY A 452 29.32 25.99 -14.60
CA GLY A 452 27.90 26.07 -14.24
C GLY A 452 27.09 24.84 -14.64
N LYS A 453 27.73 23.67 -14.76
CA LYS A 453 27.07 22.38 -14.99
C LYS A 453 26.77 21.72 -13.65
N LEU A 454 25.59 21.11 -13.49
CA LEU A 454 25.20 20.42 -12.27
C LEU A 454 26.03 19.13 -12.10
N ILE A 455 26.68 18.96 -10.95
CA ILE A 455 27.51 17.79 -10.65
C ILE A 455 27.00 16.96 -9.48
N GLU A 456 26.34 17.60 -8.50
CA GLU A 456 25.83 16.93 -7.31
C GLU A 456 24.60 17.67 -6.76
N THR A 457 23.65 16.93 -6.18
CA THR A 457 22.63 17.51 -5.27
C THR A 457 22.61 16.76 -3.94
N GLN A 458 22.36 17.48 -2.85
CA GLN A 458 22.33 16.94 -1.49
C GLN A 458 20.95 17.18 -0.86
N THR A 459 20.21 16.13 -0.55
CA THR A 459 18.88 16.23 0.09
C THR A 459 19.01 16.06 1.60
N PHE A 460 18.41 16.98 2.35
CA PHE A 460 18.44 17.05 3.81
C PHE A 460 17.03 17.05 4.40
N ASP A 461 16.80 16.22 5.41
CA ASP A 461 15.72 16.40 6.37
C ASP A 461 16.05 17.61 7.27
N ILE A 462 15.15 18.59 7.25
CA ILE A 462 15.22 19.84 8.01
C ILE A 462 14.01 20.02 8.93
N SER A 463 13.16 19.00 9.08
CA SER A 463 11.90 19.04 9.86
C SER A 463 12.09 19.40 11.35
N GLY A 464 13.28 19.16 11.91
CA GLY A 464 13.67 19.54 13.28
C GLY A 464 14.39 20.88 13.42
N LEU A 465 14.48 21.71 12.37
CA LEU A 465 15.19 22.99 12.36
C LEU A 465 14.24 24.19 12.40
N ASP A 466 14.70 25.29 13.02
CA ASP A 466 14.04 26.59 12.87
C ASP A 466 14.25 27.18 11.46
N GLU A 467 13.40 28.12 11.05
CA GLU A 467 13.39 28.72 9.71
C GLU A 467 14.74 29.36 9.31
N SER A 468 15.51 29.87 10.29
CA SER A 468 16.83 30.47 10.05
C SER A 468 17.94 29.44 9.88
N GLN A 469 17.73 28.20 10.35
CA GLN A 469 18.66 27.09 10.17
C GLN A 469 18.27 26.22 8.98
N SER A 470 16.97 26.12 8.64
CA SER A 470 16.49 25.36 7.49
C SER A 470 17.00 25.96 6.17
N ARG A 471 16.95 27.29 6.02
CA ARG A 471 17.47 28.05 4.85
C ARG A 471 19.01 28.06 4.71
N LYS A 472 19.78 27.43 5.62
CA LYS A 472 21.26 27.39 5.53
C LYS A 472 21.73 26.11 4.84
N VAL A 473 22.33 26.26 3.66
CA VAL A 473 23.04 25.20 2.93
C VAL A 473 23.93 24.36 3.85
N GLY A 474 23.85 23.03 3.72
CA GLY A 474 24.57 22.06 4.55
C GLY A 474 24.00 21.78 5.95
N ASN A 475 22.99 22.51 6.44
CA ASN A 475 22.31 22.16 7.70
C ASN A 475 21.27 21.04 7.49
N GLY A 476 21.06 20.22 8.52
CA GLY A 476 20.03 19.17 8.53
C GLY A 476 20.61 17.76 8.54
N ALA A 477 19.74 16.78 8.53
CA ALA A 477 20.08 15.37 8.42
C ALA A 477 20.25 15.01 6.94
N LEU A 478 21.48 14.69 6.50
CA LEU A 478 21.71 14.26 5.12
C LEU A 478 21.01 12.92 4.83
N GLU A 479 20.16 12.90 3.82
CA GLU A 479 19.35 11.74 3.42
C GLU A 479 19.78 11.15 2.06
N GLU A 480 20.20 12.00 1.13
CA GLU A 480 20.65 11.60 -0.21
C GLU A 480 21.78 12.50 -0.75
N ARG A 481 22.71 11.89 -1.49
CA ARG A 481 23.61 12.60 -2.42
C ARG A 481 23.47 11.98 -3.80
N ALA A 482 22.99 12.75 -4.76
CA ALA A 482 22.84 12.36 -6.16
C ALA A 482 23.95 12.99 -7.01
N PHE A 483 24.57 12.21 -7.90
CA PHE A 483 25.68 12.66 -8.75
C PHE A 483 25.29 12.65 -10.21
N PHE A 484 25.70 13.68 -10.95
CA PHE A 484 25.19 13.97 -12.29
C PHE A 484 26.26 13.84 -13.40
N ILE A 485 25.82 13.45 -14.60
CA ILE A 485 26.62 13.30 -15.83
C ILE A 485 25.88 13.88 -17.03
N GLY A 486 26.61 14.19 -18.11
CA GLY A 486 26.06 14.80 -19.33
C GLY A 486 26.70 16.15 -19.63
N ASP A 487 26.15 16.86 -20.61
CA ASP A 487 26.53 18.22 -20.96
C ASP A 487 25.65 19.23 -20.21
N LYS A 488 26.08 20.50 -20.13
CA LYS A 488 25.35 21.55 -19.40
C LYS A 488 23.94 21.76 -19.97
N GLY A 489 22.94 21.79 -19.08
CA GLY A 489 21.52 21.87 -19.44
C GLY A 489 20.93 20.57 -20.00
N HIS A 490 21.56 19.42 -19.72
CA HIS A 490 21.18 18.07 -20.14
C HIS A 490 21.60 16.99 -19.12
N GLU A 491 21.95 17.40 -17.92
CA GLU A 491 22.53 16.53 -16.90
C GLU A 491 21.50 15.51 -16.40
N LYS A 492 21.96 14.27 -16.26
CA LYS A 492 21.20 13.14 -15.74
C LYS A 492 21.90 12.64 -14.50
N ILE A 493 21.14 12.14 -13.54
CA ILE A 493 21.73 11.40 -12.44
C ILE A 493 22.48 10.17 -13.00
N ASN A 494 23.57 9.79 -12.35
CA ASN A 494 24.41 8.64 -12.69
C ASN A 494 24.29 7.57 -11.61
N TYR A 495 24.47 8.00 -10.36
CA TYR A 495 24.22 7.22 -9.17
C TYR A 495 23.88 8.14 -8.00
N SER A 496 23.30 7.58 -6.94
CA SER A 496 23.12 8.25 -5.65
C SER A 496 23.48 7.37 -4.47
N TYR A 497 23.84 8.02 -3.36
CA TYR A 497 24.05 7.40 -2.06
C TYR A 497 22.97 7.84 -1.08
N GLN A 498 22.38 6.88 -0.39
CA GLN A 498 21.26 7.06 0.53
C GLN A 498 21.47 6.30 1.84
N LEU A 499 20.58 6.53 2.81
CA LEU A 499 20.54 5.86 4.11
C LEU A 499 21.89 6.02 4.83
N TYR A 500 22.23 7.24 5.22
CA TYR A 500 23.45 7.51 5.97
C TYR A 500 23.33 6.99 7.41
N ALA A 501 24.29 6.19 7.84
CA ALA A 501 24.44 5.81 9.24
C ALA A 501 24.88 7.00 10.11
N GLN A 502 24.86 6.86 11.44
CA GLN A 502 25.21 7.94 12.38
C GLN A 502 26.66 8.44 12.25
N ASP A 503 27.55 7.64 11.65
CA ASP A 503 28.94 7.99 11.34
C ASP A 503 29.10 8.72 10.00
N GLY A 504 28.01 8.93 9.25
CA GLY A 504 28.02 9.57 7.94
C GLY A 504 28.36 8.62 6.78
N VAL A 505 28.38 7.30 6.98
CA VAL A 505 28.61 6.32 5.91
C VAL A 505 27.28 5.91 5.25
N PRO A 506 27.12 6.04 3.92
CA PRO A 506 25.91 5.60 3.23
C PRO A 506 25.79 4.08 3.24
N GLN A 507 24.59 3.57 3.45
CA GLN A 507 24.30 2.13 3.47
C GLN A 507 23.69 1.64 2.14
N LEU A 508 23.22 2.53 1.27
CA LEU A 508 22.63 2.18 -0.03
C LEU A 508 23.24 3.01 -1.18
N ARG A 509 23.44 2.36 -2.33
CA ARG A 509 23.78 2.98 -3.62
C ARG A 509 22.66 2.71 -4.61
N THR A 510 22.25 3.70 -5.39
CA THR A 510 21.31 3.51 -6.51
C THR A 510 21.99 3.95 -7.80
N ASP A 511 22.00 3.12 -8.85
CA ASP A 511 22.60 3.42 -10.14
C ASP A 511 21.53 3.59 -11.23
N TYR A 512 21.81 4.47 -12.21
CA TYR A 512 20.87 4.88 -13.25
C TYR A 512 21.45 4.63 -14.65
N THR A 513 20.76 3.81 -15.44
CA THR A 513 21.16 3.49 -16.83
C THR A 513 20.16 4.08 -17.81
N TYR A 514 20.68 4.67 -18.89
CA TYR A 514 19.90 5.33 -19.93
C TYR A 514 20.20 4.75 -21.30
N ASP A 515 19.19 4.69 -22.16
CA ASP A 515 19.36 4.61 -23.60
C ASP A 515 19.14 6.00 -24.20
N GLY A 516 20.24 6.62 -24.65
CA GLY A 516 20.29 8.04 -24.99
C GLY A 516 19.91 8.96 -23.82
N ARG A 517 18.62 9.30 -23.71
CA ARG A 517 18.01 10.18 -22.69
C ARG A 517 16.91 9.46 -21.89
N ALA A 518 16.36 8.38 -22.45
CA ALA A 518 15.34 7.56 -21.79
C ALA A 518 16.00 6.74 -20.67
N LEU A 519 15.47 6.84 -19.45
CA LEU A 519 15.79 5.93 -18.36
C LEU A 519 15.32 4.52 -18.77
N THR A 520 16.20 3.53 -18.68
CA THR A 520 15.86 2.13 -19.03
C THR A 520 15.99 1.21 -17.83
N ARG A 521 16.89 1.51 -16.89
CA ARG A 521 17.16 0.67 -15.73
C ARG A 521 17.60 1.47 -14.51
N VAL A 522 17.12 1.06 -13.34
CA VAL A 522 17.56 1.52 -12.02
C VAL A 522 17.93 0.32 -11.17
N GLU A 523 19.09 0.36 -10.52
CA GLU A 523 19.62 -0.74 -9.69
C GLU A 523 19.95 -0.21 -8.29
N THR A 524 19.31 -0.73 -7.24
CA THR A 524 19.63 -0.37 -5.84
C THR A 524 20.45 -1.50 -5.19
N TYR A 525 21.60 -1.14 -4.61
CA TYR A 525 22.54 -2.04 -3.94
C TYR A 525 22.64 -1.75 -2.44
N ASP A 526 22.78 -2.81 -1.66
CA ASP A 526 23.22 -2.76 -0.27
C ASP A 526 24.75 -2.65 -0.19
N ILE A 527 25.22 -1.56 0.40
CA ILE A 527 26.64 -1.29 0.63
C ILE A 527 26.96 -1.20 2.13
N SER A 528 26.05 -1.64 3.01
CA SER A 528 26.24 -1.62 4.47
C SER A 528 27.49 -2.40 4.90
N GLY A 529 28.46 -1.68 5.46
CA GLY A 529 29.77 -2.24 5.84
C GLY A 529 30.64 -2.73 4.67
N ARG A 530 30.31 -2.41 3.42
CA ARG A 530 31.05 -2.80 2.21
C ARG A 530 31.76 -1.60 1.56
N ASP A 531 32.48 -1.84 0.46
CA ASP A 531 33.00 -0.75 -0.38
C ASP A 531 31.83 -0.01 -1.06
N LEU A 532 31.97 1.32 -1.21
CA LEU A 532 30.93 2.17 -1.81
C LEU A 532 30.60 1.78 -3.27
N LYS A 533 31.52 1.10 -3.96
CA LYS A 533 31.33 0.61 -5.34
C LYS A 533 30.89 -0.86 -5.40
N SER A 534 30.55 -1.48 -4.27
CA SER A 534 30.07 -2.86 -4.22
C SER A 534 28.76 -3.01 -4.99
N GLU A 535 28.76 -3.95 -5.93
CA GLU A 535 27.57 -4.40 -6.68
C GLU A 535 27.16 -5.84 -6.24
N GLU A 536 27.79 -6.37 -5.20
CA GLU A 536 27.61 -7.75 -4.72
C GLU A 536 26.21 -8.06 -4.16
N CYS A 537 25.50 -7.03 -3.68
CA CYS A 537 24.22 -7.17 -2.99
C CYS A 537 23.18 -6.26 -3.64
N LEU A 538 22.80 -6.58 -4.88
CA LEU A 538 21.65 -5.96 -5.54
C LEU A 538 20.40 -6.27 -4.71
N GLN A 539 19.75 -5.25 -4.15
CA GLN A 539 18.44 -5.40 -3.48
C GLN A 539 17.30 -5.30 -4.49
N GLU A 540 17.47 -4.55 -5.58
CA GLU A 540 16.35 -4.10 -6.41
C GLU A 540 16.77 -3.70 -7.82
N LEU A 541 15.98 -4.10 -8.80
CA LEU A 541 16.12 -3.78 -10.22
C LEU A 541 14.78 -3.31 -10.78
N SER A 542 14.71 -2.08 -11.27
CA SER A 542 13.52 -1.54 -11.95
C SER A 542 13.83 -1.28 -13.44
N LEU A 543 12.93 -1.72 -14.31
CA LEU A 543 13.01 -1.63 -15.77
C LEU A 543 11.93 -0.69 -16.30
N TYR A 544 12.33 0.16 -17.25
CA TYR A 544 11.53 1.27 -17.74
C TYR A 544 11.34 1.20 -19.26
N GLU A 545 10.16 1.59 -19.74
CA GLU A 545 9.86 1.70 -21.17
C GLU A 545 9.12 3.01 -21.49
N GLY A 546 9.69 3.80 -22.39
CA GLY A 546 9.07 5.00 -22.93
C GLY A 546 10.06 5.85 -23.70
N LYS A 547 9.58 7.01 -24.19
CA LYS A 547 10.48 8.07 -24.64
C LYS A 547 11.07 8.79 -23.43
N SER A 548 12.15 9.54 -23.63
CA SER A 548 12.68 10.46 -22.62
C SER A 548 11.57 11.30 -21.99
N GLY A 549 11.41 11.22 -20.67
CA GLY A 549 10.31 11.83 -19.93
C GLY A 549 9.07 10.94 -19.81
N GLU A 550 8.65 10.27 -20.89
CA GLU A 550 7.46 9.38 -20.90
C GLU A 550 7.82 7.95 -20.41
N GLU A 551 8.85 7.79 -19.57
CA GLU A 551 9.34 6.48 -19.12
C GLU A 551 8.43 5.84 -18.06
N ARG A 552 7.87 4.67 -18.34
CA ARG A 552 6.95 3.95 -17.42
C ARG A 552 7.64 2.74 -16.78
N ILE A 553 7.40 2.49 -15.48
CA ILE A 553 7.95 1.31 -14.77
C ILE A 553 7.22 0.05 -15.26
N MET A 554 7.86 -0.72 -16.12
CA MET A 554 7.29 -1.96 -16.66
C MET A 554 7.47 -3.14 -15.69
N ARG A 555 8.59 -3.17 -14.98
CA ARG A 555 8.92 -4.29 -14.09
C ARG A 555 9.84 -3.85 -12.96
N THR A 556 9.55 -4.31 -11.75
CA THR A 556 10.44 -4.24 -10.58
C THR A 556 10.77 -5.65 -10.13
N THR A 557 12.03 -5.95 -9.86
CA THR A 557 12.48 -7.20 -9.25
C THR A 557 13.32 -6.90 -8.03
N SER A 558 12.86 -7.32 -6.85
CA SER A 558 13.60 -7.27 -5.60
C SER A 558 14.27 -8.62 -5.33
N TYR A 559 15.44 -8.59 -4.69
CA TYR A 559 16.27 -9.78 -4.47
C TYR A 559 16.60 -9.96 -2.98
N TYR A 560 16.93 -11.20 -2.63
CA TYR A 560 17.58 -11.56 -1.38
C TYR A 560 19.06 -11.16 -1.38
N ASP A 561 19.64 -11.10 -0.19
CA ASP A 561 21.07 -10.98 0.11
C ASP A 561 21.94 -12.01 -0.66
N THR A 562 21.34 -13.14 -1.05
CA THR A 562 21.95 -14.25 -1.81
C THR A 562 21.95 -14.04 -3.33
N GLY A 563 21.29 -12.98 -3.83
CA GLY A 563 21.07 -12.71 -5.26
C GLY A 563 19.89 -13.46 -5.89
N MET A 564 19.16 -14.28 -5.12
CA MET A 564 17.93 -14.91 -5.60
C MET A 564 16.79 -13.89 -5.65
N THR A 565 15.85 -14.04 -6.59
CA THR A 565 14.65 -13.19 -6.64
C THR A 565 13.82 -13.39 -5.38
N PHE A 566 13.55 -12.31 -4.66
CA PHE A 566 12.57 -12.27 -3.56
C PHE A 566 11.18 -11.97 -4.12
N LYS A 567 11.07 -10.96 -4.99
CA LYS A 567 9.79 -10.44 -5.43
C LYS A 567 9.87 -9.88 -6.85
N ASN A 568 8.84 -10.07 -7.64
CA ASN A 568 8.74 -9.58 -9.00
C ASN A 568 7.38 -8.93 -9.24
N MET A 569 7.37 -7.65 -9.59
CA MET A 569 6.19 -6.89 -9.99
C MET A 569 6.27 -6.56 -11.47
N ILE A 570 5.18 -6.75 -12.20
CA ILE A 570 5.02 -6.42 -13.62
C ILE A 570 3.80 -5.50 -13.74
N ASN A 571 3.98 -4.34 -14.38
CA ASN A 571 2.89 -3.41 -14.67
C ASN A 571 2.56 -3.42 -16.16
N VAL A 572 1.27 -3.39 -16.46
CA VAL A 572 0.72 -3.23 -17.81
C VAL A 572 -0.09 -1.95 -17.84
N TYR A 573 0.20 -1.11 -18.83
CA TYR A 573 -0.42 0.19 -19.02
C TYR A 573 -1.45 0.16 -20.13
N SER A 574 -2.62 0.75 -19.89
CA SER A 574 -3.61 1.09 -20.92
C SER A 574 -3.66 2.60 -21.13
N GLN A 575 -4.30 3.05 -22.22
CA GLN A 575 -4.60 4.46 -22.43
C GLN A 575 -6.11 4.71 -22.37
N ASN A 576 -6.50 5.87 -21.82
CA ASN A 576 -7.86 6.39 -21.93
C ASN A 576 -8.11 7.07 -23.30
N ALA A 577 -9.32 7.52 -23.56
CA ALA A 577 -9.70 8.18 -24.83
C ALA A 577 -8.90 9.48 -25.15
N ARG A 578 -8.19 10.09 -24.18
CA ARG A 578 -7.29 11.24 -24.39
C ARG A 578 -5.83 10.83 -24.58
N GLY A 579 -5.50 9.55 -24.52
CA GLY A 579 -4.14 9.03 -24.59
C GLY A 579 -3.34 9.19 -23.30
N ILE A 580 -4.00 9.42 -22.16
CA ILE A 580 -3.38 9.39 -20.83
C ILE A 580 -3.18 7.91 -20.44
N PHE A 581 -1.97 7.55 -20.03
CA PHE A 581 -1.69 6.21 -19.52
C PHE A 581 -2.22 6.03 -18.09
N PHE A 582 -2.56 4.79 -17.75
CA PHE A 582 -2.79 4.34 -16.39
C PHE A 582 -2.36 2.88 -16.26
N VAL A 583 -1.97 2.46 -15.05
CA VAL A 583 -1.68 1.05 -14.77
C VAL A 583 -3.01 0.29 -14.76
N SER A 584 -3.31 -0.46 -15.83
CA SER A 584 -4.56 -1.22 -15.96
C SER A 584 -4.48 -2.60 -15.33
N HIS A 585 -3.26 -3.13 -15.17
CA HIS A 585 -3.02 -4.41 -14.52
C HIS A 585 -1.63 -4.45 -13.89
N THR A 586 -1.56 -4.97 -12.67
CA THR A 586 -0.30 -5.29 -11.98
C THR A 586 -0.33 -6.76 -11.58
N GLU A 587 0.71 -7.50 -11.93
CA GLU A 587 0.99 -8.83 -11.41
C GLU A 587 2.19 -8.75 -10.48
N GLU A 588 2.04 -9.20 -9.24
CA GLU A 588 3.06 -9.20 -8.20
C GLU A 588 3.27 -10.65 -7.73
N ILE A 589 4.49 -11.15 -7.75
CA ILE A 589 4.84 -12.53 -7.38
C ILE A 589 5.96 -12.50 -6.34
N THR A 590 5.77 -13.18 -5.21
CA THR A 590 6.77 -13.37 -4.15
C THR A 590 7.31 -14.79 -4.20
N TYR A 591 8.59 -14.96 -3.91
CA TYR A 591 9.34 -16.22 -4.02
C TYR A 591 10.09 -16.54 -2.73
N THR A 592 10.31 -17.83 -2.45
CA THR A 592 11.26 -18.30 -1.42
C THR A 592 12.71 -18.03 -1.83
N VAL A 593 13.66 -18.14 -0.89
CA VAL A 593 15.11 -18.10 -1.18
C VAL A 593 15.53 -19.20 -2.17
N GLU A 594 14.74 -20.27 -2.27
CA GLU A 594 14.96 -21.42 -3.17
C GLU A 594 14.35 -21.20 -4.57
N GLY A 595 13.60 -20.10 -4.76
CA GLY A 595 13.00 -19.70 -6.03
C GLY A 595 11.59 -20.24 -6.28
N GLU A 596 10.95 -20.84 -5.28
CA GLU A 596 9.56 -21.32 -5.38
C GLU A 596 8.60 -20.16 -5.16
N VAL A 597 7.52 -20.08 -5.94
CA VAL A 597 6.46 -19.07 -5.74
C VAL A 597 5.76 -19.31 -4.42
N THR A 598 5.63 -18.29 -3.57
CA THR A 598 4.83 -18.35 -2.33
C THR A 598 3.47 -17.71 -2.52
N GLU A 599 3.44 -16.58 -3.20
CA GLU A 599 2.26 -15.72 -3.35
C GLU A 599 2.27 -15.04 -4.72
N ARG A 600 1.09 -14.86 -5.30
CA ARG A 600 0.86 -13.93 -6.41
C ARG A 600 -0.32 -13.03 -6.09
N SER A 601 -0.15 -11.72 -6.12
CA SER A 601 -1.25 -10.77 -6.18
C SER A 601 -1.48 -10.29 -7.61
N VAL A 602 -2.74 -10.20 -8.02
CA VAL A 602 -3.16 -9.66 -9.32
C VAL A 602 -4.14 -8.52 -9.09
N THR A 603 -3.73 -7.33 -9.48
CA THR A 603 -4.57 -6.12 -9.46
C THR A 603 -5.05 -5.83 -10.88
N VAL A 604 -6.34 -5.55 -11.04
CA VAL A 604 -6.96 -5.08 -12.29
C VAL A 604 -7.69 -3.78 -12.02
N ASN A 605 -7.33 -2.74 -12.77
CA ASN A 605 -7.79 -1.38 -12.62
C ASN A 605 -8.63 -0.95 -13.83
N ALA A 606 -9.68 -0.17 -13.61
CA ALA A 606 -10.46 0.43 -14.70
C ALA A 606 -10.99 1.84 -14.35
N LEU A 607 -11.10 2.67 -15.39
CA LEU A 607 -11.49 4.09 -15.32
C LEU A 607 -13.01 4.31 -15.39
N ASN A 608 -13.80 3.26 -15.66
CA ASN A 608 -15.23 3.40 -15.92
C ASN A 608 -16.02 3.62 -14.62
N PHE A 609 -16.83 4.66 -14.59
CA PHE A 609 -17.77 4.96 -13.51
C PHE A 609 -19.15 5.27 -14.06
N LYS A 610 -20.14 5.29 -13.17
CA LYS A 610 -21.49 5.80 -13.46
C LYS A 610 -21.62 7.19 -12.85
N ASP A 611 -21.98 8.16 -13.68
CA ASP A 611 -22.20 9.53 -13.23
C ASP A 611 -23.52 9.69 -12.45
N LYS A 612 -23.82 10.93 -12.02
CA LYS A 612 -25.06 11.29 -11.31
C LYS A 612 -26.36 10.98 -12.07
N TYR A 613 -26.29 10.62 -13.36
CA TYR A 613 -27.41 10.21 -14.20
C TYR A 613 -27.39 8.70 -14.53
N TYR A 614 -26.53 7.93 -13.86
CA TYR A 614 -26.27 6.50 -14.11
C TYR A 614 -25.73 6.19 -15.51
N ILE A 615 -25.15 7.19 -16.19
CA ILE A 615 -24.51 7.01 -17.50
C ILE A 615 -23.07 6.55 -17.25
N GLU A 616 -22.67 5.46 -17.93
CA GLU A 616 -21.31 4.95 -17.87
C GLU A 616 -20.36 5.86 -18.67
N LYS A 617 -19.28 6.29 -18.01
CA LYS A 617 -18.26 7.21 -18.55
C LYS A 617 -16.88 6.72 -18.12
N GLU A 618 -15.90 6.96 -18.98
CA GLU A 618 -14.47 6.83 -18.66
C GLU A 618 -13.98 8.10 -17.94
N ASP A 619 -13.11 7.95 -16.94
CA ASP A 619 -12.45 9.10 -16.33
C ASP A 619 -11.43 9.76 -17.29
N LYS A 620 -11.77 10.96 -17.76
CA LYS A 620 -10.96 11.75 -18.70
C LYS A 620 -9.59 12.15 -18.19
N ASN A 621 -9.34 12.05 -16.88
CA ASN A 621 -8.06 12.36 -16.27
C ASN A 621 -7.23 11.10 -15.97
N GLY A 622 -7.76 9.90 -16.20
CA GLY A 622 -7.07 8.65 -15.91
C GLY A 622 -7.22 8.15 -14.46
N ASN A 623 -8.12 8.72 -13.63
CA ASN A 623 -8.39 8.16 -12.29
C ASN A 623 -9.01 6.75 -12.41
N VAL A 624 -8.46 5.77 -11.70
CA VAL A 624 -9.06 4.46 -11.50
C VAL A 624 -10.31 4.59 -10.65
N ARG A 625 -11.43 4.17 -11.22
CA ARG A 625 -12.75 4.20 -10.57
C ARG A 625 -13.09 2.88 -9.93
N THR A 626 -12.57 1.77 -10.45
CA THR A 626 -12.74 0.43 -9.91
C THR A 626 -11.43 -0.34 -9.93
N GLN A 627 -11.12 -1.01 -8.83
CA GLN A 627 -9.99 -1.90 -8.68
C GLN A 627 -10.46 -3.26 -8.16
N ASN A 628 -9.92 -4.33 -8.73
CA ASN A 628 -10.15 -5.71 -8.30
C ASN A 628 -8.78 -6.31 -7.97
N ILE A 629 -8.59 -6.74 -6.72
CA ILE A 629 -7.35 -7.34 -6.23
C ILE A 629 -7.61 -8.82 -5.95
N LYS A 630 -6.76 -9.70 -6.46
CA LYS A 630 -6.85 -11.15 -6.28
C LYS A 630 -5.54 -11.71 -5.75
N THR A 631 -5.58 -12.25 -4.55
CA THR A 631 -4.40 -12.84 -3.90
C THR A 631 -4.44 -14.36 -4.00
N TYR A 632 -3.41 -14.93 -4.61
CA TYR A 632 -3.16 -16.35 -4.77
C TYR A 632 -1.99 -16.77 -3.89
N TYR A 633 -2.05 -17.96 -3.32
CA TYR A 633 -0.99 -18.57 -2.53
C TYR A 633 -0.66 -19.95 -3.10
N THR A 634 0.60 -20.34 -3.03
CA THR A 634 1.06 -21.64 -3.52
C THR A 634 1.30 -22.58 -2.34
N VAL A 635 0.65 -23.74 -2.35
CA VAL A 635 0.91 -24.84 -1.41
C VAL A 635 1.27 -26.07 -2.21
N ASP A 636 2.38 -26.72 -1.89
CA ASP A 636 2.91 -27.89 -2.60
C ASP A 636 3.00 -27.71 -4.14
N GLY A 637 3.29 -26.47 -4.59
CA GLY A 637 3.35 -26.12 -6.01
C GLY A 637 2.00 -25.89 -6.70
N ILE A 638 0.88 -25.85 -5.96
CA ILE A 638 -0.47 -25.59 -6.47
C ILE A 638 -0.92 -24.19 -6.05
N GLU A 639 -1.19 -23.31 -7.01
CA GLU A 639 -1.82 -22.01 -6.78
C GLU A 639 -3.30 -22.15 -6.37
N ASN A 640 -3.67 -21.53 -5.25
CA ASN A 640 -5.03 -21.40 -4.77
C ASN A 640 -5.40 -19.92 -4.61
N LEU A 641 -6.61 -19.52 -4.98
CA LEU A 641 -7.11 -18.16 -4.78
C LEU A 641 -7.57 -18.01 -3.31
N ASN A 642 -6.92 -17.14 -2.53
CA ASN A 642 -7.27 -16.93 -1.12
C ASN A 642 -8.35 -15.88 -0.92
N GLY A 643 -8.25 -14.77 -1.66
CA GLY A 643 -9.10 -13.61 -1.45
C GLY A 643 -9.26 -12.78 -2.72
N GLU A 644 -10.41 -12.10 -2.80
CA GLU A 644 -10.70 -11.10 -3.81
C GLU A 644 -11.21 -9.84 -3.08
N GLU A 645 -10.68 -8.66 -3.40
CA GLU A 645 -11.19 -7.36 -2.93
C GLU A 645 -11.67 -6.54 -4.13
N ASP A 646 -12.89 -6.02 -4.08
CA ASP A 646 -13.35 -4.96 -4.99
C ASP A 646 -13.30 -3.62 -4.26
N VAL A 647 -12.63 -2.63 -4.86
CA VAL A 647 -12.60 -1.23 -4.39
C VAL A 647 -13.23 -0.34 -5.45
N LEU A 648 -14.19 0.49 -5.04
CA LEU A 648 -14.82 1.54 -5.86
C LEU A 648 -14.42 2.92 -5.31
N TYR A 649 -13.84 3.76 -6.17
CA TYR A 649 -13.35 5.09 -5.84
C TYR A 649 -14.27 6.20 -6.39
N LEU A 650 -14.64 7.13 -5.53
CA LEU A 650 -15.60 8.21 -5.81
C LEU A 650 -15.10 9.55 -5.23
N ASP A 651 -15.70 10.65 -5.70
CA ASP A 651 -15.41 12.04 -5.31
C ASP A 651 -13.89 12.35 -5.24
N TYR A 652 -13.28 12.46 -6.41
CA TYR A 652 -11.85 12.70 -6.52
C TYR A 652 -11.52 14.18 -6.25
N THR A 653 -10.62 14.46 -5.30
CA THR A 653 -9.95 15.77 -5.20
C THR A 653 -9.21 16.06 -6.51
N ALA A 654 -8.95 17.33 -6.82
CA ALA A 654 -8.20 17.66 -8.03
C ALA A 654 -6.79 17.03 -8.02
N LYS A 655 -6.14 16.88 -6.85
CA LYS A 655 -4.85 16.17 -6.75
C LYS A 655 -4.90 14.71 -7.21
N GLY A 656 -6.08 14.07 -7.23
CA GLY A 656 -6.23 12.64 -7.57
C GLY A 656 -6.73 11.79 -6.42
N ARG A 657 -7.02 12.37 -5.25
CA ARG A 657 -7.36 11.58 -4.05
C ARG A 657 -8.84 11.27 -4.01
N ALA A 658 -9.20 9.99 -3.97
CA ALA A 658 -10.57 9.57 -3.69
C ALA A 658 -10.99 10.04 -2.29
N ARG A 659 -12.04 10.87 -2.19
CA ARG A 659 -12.69 11.22 -0.92
C ARG A 659 -13.64 10.12 -0.46
N GLU A 660 -14.10 9.24 -1.35
CA GLU A 660 -14.92 8.09 -1.01
C GLU A 660 -14.31 6.79 -1.55
N GLU A 661 -14.15 5.79 -0.69
CA GLU A 661 -13.83 4.41 -1.08
C GLU A 661 -14.96 3.48 -0.62
N LYS A 662 -15.32 2.48 -1.43
CA LYS A 662 -16.23 1.40 -1.04
C LYS A 662 -15.55 0.08 -1.32
N ARG A 663 -15.15 -0.61 -0.25
CA ARG A 663 -14.40 -1.85 -0.26
C ARG A 663 -15.31 -3.03 0.06
N LYS A 664 -15.15 -4.11 -0.68
CA LYS A 664 -15.84 -5.39 -0.48
C LYS A 664 -14.82 -6.51 -0.52
N ILE A 665 -14.71 -7.26 0.57
CA ILE A 665 -13.79 -8.39 0.69
C ILE A 665 -14.59 -9.67 0.48
N PHE A 666 -14.06 -10.57 -0.33
CA PHE A 666 -14.68 -11.82 -0.72
C PHE A 666 -13.79 -13.01 -0.38
N GLU A 667 -14.45 -14.08 0.06
CA GLU A 667 -13.84 -15.39 0.27
C GLU A 667 -14.53 -16.44 -0.61
N PHE A 668 -13.83 -17.53 -0.88
CA PHE A 668 -14.29 -18.59 -1.77
C PHE A 668 -14.68 -19.82 -0.96
N GLY A 669 -15.97 -20.15 -0.95
CA GLY A 669 -16.46 -21.37 -0.31
C GLY A 669 -15.98 -22.63 -1.04
N ASN A 670 -16.08 -23.79 -0.39
CA ASN A 670 -15.67 -25.11 -0.91
C ASN A 670 -16.30 -25.52 -2.27
N THR A 671 -17.30 -24.77 -2.76
CA THR A 671 -17.95 -24.94 -4.06
C THR A 671 -17.38 -24.03 -5.16
N GLY A 672 -16.37 -23.20 -4.85
CA GLY A 672 -15.87 -22.13 -5.71
C GLY A 672 -16.79 -20.90 -5.78
N ALA A 673 -17.83 -20.84 -4.94
CA ALA A 673 -18.73 -19.68 -4.89
C ALA A 673 -18.05 -18.50 -4.17
N ARG A 674 -18.08 -17.33 -4.82
CA ARG A 674 -17.64 -16.04 -4.27
C ARG A 674 -18.67 -15.53 -3.24
N ILE A 675 -18.23 -15.29 -2.00
CA ILE A 675 -19.06 -14.86 -0.87
C ILE A 675 -18.50 -13.54 -0.34
N GLU A 676 -19.31 -12.49 -0.26
CA GLU A 676 -18.92 -11.24 0.42
C GLU A 676 -18.87 -11.51 1.92
N VAL A 677 -17.73 -11.23 2.57
CA VAL A 677 -17.53 -11.48 4.01
C VAL A 677 -17.46 -10.18 4.81
N GLU A 678 -16.94 -9.12 4.22
CA GLU A 678 -16.85 -7.79 4.83
C GLU A 678 -17.12 -6.70 3.79
N ARG A 679 -17.72 -5.61 4.26
CA ARG A 679 -17.78 -4.36 3.51
C ARG A 679 -17.37 -3.18 4.39
N GLN A 680 -16.61 -2.25 3.80
CA GLN A 680 -16.28 -0.97 4.41
C GLN A 680 -16.64 0.18 3.45
N ASP A 681 -17.30 1.20 3.97
CA ASP A 681 -17.50 2.48 3.26
C ASP A 681 -16.64 3.54 3.97
N ILE A 682 -15.66 4.12 3.26
CA ILE A 682 -14.64 5.03 3.80
C ILE A 682 -14.85 6.43 3.21
N THR A 683 -14.72 7.46 4.04
CA THR A 683 -14.72 8.87 3.63
C THR A 683 -13.48 9.59 4.12
N ASN A 684 -12.62 10.03 3.21
CA ASN A 684 -11.41 10.80 3.46
C ASN A 684 -11.75 12.30 3.45
N HIS A 685 -11.69 12.94 4.61
CA HIS A 685 -12.08 14.35 4.78
C HIS A 685 -10.93 15.33 4.52
N MET A 686 -9.71 14.94 4.88
CA MET A 686 -8.52 15.80 4.81
C MET A 686 -7.27 14.99 4.52
N PHE A 687 -6.33 15.58 3.79
CA PHE A 687 -5.04 15.01 3.45
C PHE A 687 -3.91 16.02 3.71
N ASN A 688 -2.70 15.54 4.01
CA ASN A 688 -1.51 16.39 4.13
C ASN A 688 -0.93 16.73 2.73
N PRO A 689 0.01 17.68 2.63
CA PRO A 689 0.60 18.04 1.34
C PRO A 689 1.23 16.86 0.58
N LYS A 690 1.84 15.89 1.29
CA LYS A 690 2.48 14.69 0.71
C LYS A 690 1.53 13.65 0.10
N GLY A 691 0.26 13.58 0.51
CA GLY A 691 -0.64 12.48 0.10
C GLY A 691 -1.52 11.94 1.21
N ASN A 692 -0.98 11.91 2.44
CA ASN A 692 -1.49 11.04 3.48
C ASN A 692 -2.79 11.58 4.07
N VAL A 693 -3.77 10.68 4.26
CA VAL A 693 -5.02 10.98 4.96
C VAL A 693 -4.72 11.51 6.37
N ILE A 694 -5.11 12.76 6.65
CA ILE A 694 -5.11 13.33 8.00
C ILE A 694 -6.37 12.87 8.75
N ARG A 695 -7.52 12.80 8.07
CA ARG A 695 -8.80 12.49 8.70
C ARG A 695 -9.70 11.65 7.82
N GLN A 696 -10.20 10.54 8.35
CA GLN A 696 -11.16 9.66 7.68
C GLN A 696 -12.24 9.13 8.61
N THR A 697 -13.40 8.84 8.04
CA THR A 697 -14.48 8.07 8.67
C THR A 697 -14.57 6.72 7.97
N ILE A 698 -14.59 5.62 8.72
CA ILE A 698 -14.74 4.25 8.22
C ILE A 698 -16.03 3.68 8.81
N HIS A 699 -16.99 3.31 7.97
CA HIS A 699 -18.19 2.56 8.37
C HIS A 699 -17.99 1.08 8.05
N SER A 700 -17.98 0.24 9.09
CA SER A 700 -17.78 -1.21 8.96
C SER A 700 -19.12 -1.96 8.97
N TYR A 701 -19.26 -2.92 8.05
CA TYR A 701 -20.44 -3.75 7.88
C TYR A 701 -20.04 -5.23 7.84
N ARG A 702 -20.64 -6.03 8.72
CA ARG A 702 -20.63 -7.50 8.56
C ARG A 702 -21.65 -7.92 7.52
N ILE A 703 -21.49 -9.11 6.96
CA ILE A 703 -22.49 -9.74 6.09
C ILE A 703 -23.29 -10.77 6.91
N ASP A 704 -24.62 -10.72 6.86
CA ASP A 704 -25.50 -11.69 7.54
C ASP A 704 -25.67 -13.01 6.75
N GLU A 705 -26.29 -14.03 7.37
CA GLU A 705 -26.55 -15.33 6.72
C GLU A 705 -27.38 -15.23 5.42
N ALA A 706 -28.06 -14.10 5.17
CA ALA A 706 -28.82 -13.84 3.95
C ALA A 706 -28.01 -13.08 2.89
N GLY A 707 -26.72 -12.83 3.12
CA GLY A 707 -25.83 -12.10 2.22
C GLY A 707 -26.04 -10.58 2.25
N LYS A 708 -26.66 -10.03 3.30
CA LYS A 708 -26.96 -8.60 3.41
C LYS A 708 -25.99 -7.91 4.36
N PRO A 709 -25.48 -6.70 4.03
CA PRO A 709 -24.68 -5.91 4.95
C PRO A 709 -25.51 -5.43 6.15
N VAL A 710 -24.96 -5.65 7.35
CA VAL A 710 -25.45 -5.15 8.64
C VAL A 710 -24.37 -4.26 9.22
N TYR A 711 -24.72 -3.00 9.46
CA TYR A 711 -23.82 -2.01 10.08
C TYR A 711 -23.43 -2.45 11.49
N GLU A 712 -22.15 -2.34 11.83
CA GLU A 712 -21.63 -2.68 13.16
C GLU A 712 -21.08 -1.47 13.93
N MET A 713 -20.20 -0.67 13.31
CA MET A 713 -19.54 0.45 13.98
C MET A 713 -19.00 1.49 12.99
N THR A 714 -18.70 2.68 13.51
CA THR A 714 -17.99 3.73 12.79
C THR A 714 -16.69 4.06 13.50
N THR A 715 -15.57 4.04 12.78
CA THR A 715 -14.28 4.52 13.28
C THR A 715 -13.96 5.87 12.65
N VAL A 716 -13.74 6.90 13.47
CA VAL A 716 -13.17 8.18 13.02
C VAL A 716 -11.68 8.18 13.35
N VAL A 717 -10.84 8.23 12.33
CA VAL A 717 -9.37 8.23 12.46
C VAL A 717 -8.86 9.63 12.16
N GLU A 718 -8.01 10.14 13.06
CA GLU A 718 -7.31 11.43 12.93
C GLU A 718 -5.81 11.20 13.16
N ASN A 719 -5.00 11.45 12.13
CA ASN A 719 -3.55 11.34 12.14
C ASN A 719 -2.96 12.75 12.37
N HIS A 720 -2.48 12.99 13.59
CA HIS A 720 -2.07 14.32 14.06
C HIS A 720 -0.63 14.68 13.73
N LYS A 721 0.26 13.68 13.61
CA LYS A 721 1.67 13.91 13.26
C LYS A 721 2.22 12.75 12.43
N PHE A 722 3.05 13.11 11.46
CA PHE A 722 3.83 12.21 10.64
C PHE A 722 5.33 12.45 10.88
N ASP A 723 6.18 11.49 10.49
CA ASP A 723 7.62 11.71 10.31
C ASP A 723 7.94 12.16 8.87
N TYR A 724 9.23 12.38 8.57
CA TYR A 724 9.69 12.79 7.24
C TYR A 724 9.28 11.79 6.14
N TYR A 725 9.22 10.50 6.43
CA TYR A 725 8.82 9.44 5.50
C TYR A 725 7.30 9.25 5.38
N GLY A 726 6.52 10.00 6.16
CA GLY A 726 5.06 9.92 6.16
C GLY A 726 4.50 8.79 7.02
N ASN A 727 5.30 8.14 7.87
CA ASN A 727 4.76 7.21 8.85
C ASN A 727 4.03 7.98 9.94
N ILE A 728 3.00 7.37 10.52
CA ILE A 728 2.17 8.00 11.53
C ILE A 728 2.89 7.96 12.88
N MET A 729 3.24 9.14 13.40
CA MET A 729 3.78 9.32 14.75
C MET A 729 2.67 9.45 15.80
N ASN A 730 1.62 10.23 15.53
CA ASN A 730 0.51 10.42 16.47
C ASN A 730 -0.83 10.22 15.76
N ARG A 731 -1.71 9.39 16.35
CA ARG A 731 -3.06 9.09 15.82
C ARG A 731 -4.06 8.96 16.95
N SER A 732 -5.30 9.40 16.71
CA SER A 732 -6.44 9.05 17.54
C SER A 732 -7.54 8.39 16.73
N GLU A 733 -8.23 7.44 17.34
CA GLU A 733 -9.36 6.71 16.77
C GLU A 733 -10.53 6.84 17.74
N ASN A 734 -11.67 7.35 17.28
CA ASN A 734 -12.92 7.31 18.05
C ASN A 734 -13.83 6.25 17.43
N VAL A 735 -14.15 5.19 18.18
CA VAL A 735 -14.99 4.07 17.70
C VAL A 735 -16.39 4.19 18.29
N TRP A 736 -17.40 4.22 17.42
CA TRP A 736 -18.80 4.49 17.76
C TRP A 736 -19.70 3.33 17.37
N GLN A 737 -20.64 2.98 18.26
CA GLN A 737 -21.62 1.93 18.02
C GLN A 737 -22.71 2.34 17.02
N ASP A 738 -23.11 3.61 16.97
CA ASP A 738 -24.13 4.10 16.03
C ASP A 738 -23.53 4.81 14.80
N MET A 739 -24.23 4.78 13.67
CA MET A 739 -23.75 5.38 12.41
C MET A 739 -23.79 6.92 12.43
N TYR A 740 -24.72 7.52 13.18
CA TYR A 740 -25.00 8.96 13.19
C TYR A 740 -24.85 9.59 14.58
N ASP A 741 -25.09 8.84 15.67
CA ASP A 741 -24.86 9.34 17.01
C ASP A 741 -23.37 9.34 17.38
N ARG A 742 -22.87 10.54 17.70
CA ARG A 742 -21.51 10.85 18.18
C ARG A 742 -21.52 11.37 19.63
N SER A 743 -22.59 11.09 20.37
CA SER A 743 -22.67 11.35 21.81
C SER A 743 -21.83 10.33 22.60
N GLY A 744 -21.39 10.70 23.80
CA GLY A 744 -20.60 9.81 24.66
C GLY A 744 -21.28 8.48 25.02
N THR A 745 -22.61 8.36 24.87
CA THR A 745 -23.34 7.09 25.04
C THR A 745 -23.24 6.13 23.86
N SER A 746 -22.79 6.60 22.69
CA SER A 746 -22.50 5.80 21.49
C SER A 746 -21.01 5.43 21.37
N LEU A 747 -20.13 6.06 22.17
CA LEU A 747 -18.70 5.79 22.14
C LEU A 747 -18.41 4.41 22.76
N LEU A 748 -17.74 3.54 22.00
CA LEU A 748 -17.22 2.27 22.51
C LEU A 748 -15.87 2.52 23.19
N PHE A 749 -14.95 3.19 22.49
CA PHE A 749 -13.72 3.74 23.08
C PHE A 749 -13.11 4.83 22.18
N ARG A 750 -12.33 5.71 22.79
CA ARG A 750 -11.29 6.50 22.12
C ARG A 750 -9.95 5.79 22.31
N LYS A 751 -9.18 5.63 21.24
CA LYS A 751 -7.82 5.07 21.27
C LYS A 751 -6.85 6.14 20.79
N THR A 752 -5.73 6.27 21.47
CA THR A 752 -4.60 7.14 21.08
C THR A 752 -3.39 6.26 20.83
N ILE A 753 -2.62 6.57 19.79
CA ILE A 753 -1.44 5.81 19.36
C ILE A 753 -0.32 6.82 19.15
N ARG A 754 0.81 6.59 19.83
CA ARG A 754 2.07 7.33 19.66
C ARG A 754 3.14 6.34 19.22
N ASN A 755 3.77 6.58 18.08
CA ASN A 755 4.90 5.83 17.56
C ASN A 755 6.15 6.71 17.52
N GLU A 756 7.29 6.09 17.76
CA GLU A 756 8.62 6.68 17.65
C GLU A 756 9.48 5.79 16.78
N TYR A 757 10.35 6.41 15.97
CA TYR A 757 11.16 5.76 14.96
C TYR A 757 12.62 6.21 15.09
N GLU A 758 13.30 5.79 16.16
CA GLU A 758 14.69 6.23 16.43
C GLU A 758 15.73 5.58 15.49
N ASN A 759 15.34 4.52 14.78
CA ASN A 759 16.20 3.77 13.86
C ASN A 759 15.80 4.09 12.41
N ARG A 760 16.68 4.78 11.66
CA ARG A 760 16.47 5.18 10.25
C ARG A 760 16.09 4.04 9.30
N LEU A 761 16.56 2.81 9.54
CA LEU A 761 16.15 1.65 8.74
C LEU A 761 14.70 1.27 9.04
N ALA A 762 14.33 1.24 10.31
CA ALA A 762 12.97 0.91 10.75
C ALA A 762 11.97 2.02 10.37
N GLU A 763 12.36 3.29 10.50
CA GLU A 763 11.64 4.49 10.04
C GLU A 763 11.33 4.39 8.54
N ARG A 764 12.33 4.18 7.66
CA ARG A 764 12.13 3.98 6.22
C ARG A 764 11.29 2.75 5.84
N ARG A 765 11.02 1.84 6.79
CA ARG A 765 10.18 0.65 6.61
C ARG A 765 8.81 0.76 7.29
N GLY A 766 8.55 1.84 8.04
CA GLY A 766 7.30 2.02 8.80
C GLY A 766 7.22 1.21 10.11
N ASN A 767 8.33 0.65 10.58
CA ASN A 767 8.38 -0.17 11.79
C ASN A 767 8.83 0.68 12.99
N ALA A 768 7.94 0.86 13.97
CA ALA A 768 8.23 1.69 15.14
C ALA A 768 9.26 1.04 16.09
N THR A 769 10.21 1.83 16.58
CA THR A 769 11.12 1.44 17.67
C THR A 769 10.38 1.43 19.02
N PHE A 770 9.39 2.31 19.18
CA PHE A 770 8.48 2.34 20.31
C PHE A 770 7.05 2.69 19.86
N SER A 771 6.06 2.00 20.40
CA SER A 771 4.63 2.26 20.18
C SER A 771 3.90 2.25 21.52
N GLU A 772 3.19 3.34 21.83
CA GLU A 772 2.32 3.51 22.97
C GLU A 772 0.87 3.60 22.49
N THR A 773 -0.03 2.77 23.01
CA THR A 773 -1.46 2.76 22.69
C THR A 773 -2.28 2.84 23.97
N ILE A 774 -3.04 3.92 24.16
CA ILE A 774 -3.93 4.11 25.33
C ILE A 774 -5.39 4.10 24.86
N ARG A 775 -6.26 3.35 25.56
CA ARG A 775 -7.72 3.39 25.35
C ARG A 775 -8.42 4.15 26.47
N TYR A 776 -9.46 4.89 26.12
CA TYR A 776 -10.30 5.68 27.01
C TYR A 776 -11.78 5.38 26.75
N ASN A 777 -12.61 5.40 27.79
CA ASN A 777 -14.07 5.27 27.71
C ASN A 777 -14.80 6.60 27.46
N SER A 778 -14.05 7.67 27.16
CA SER A 778 -14.56 9.02 26.89
C SER A 778 -13.76 9.63 25.74
N VAL A 779 -14.32 10.66 25.10
CA VAL A 779 -13.58 11.52 24.16
C VAL A 779 -12.59 12.42 24.92
N GLU A 780 -12.90 12.76 26.17
CA GLU A 780 -12.01 13.53 27.04
C GLU A 780 -10.93 12.63 27.66
N GLU A 781 -9.67 12.94 27.34
CA GLU A 781 -8.51 12.20 27.82
C GLU A 781 -8.21 12.56 29.28
N SER A 782 -8.48 11.61 30.19
CA SER A 782 -8.23 11.77 31.63
C SER A 782 -7.89 10.43 32.26
N ALA A 783 -7.22 10.46 33.43
CA ALA A 783 -6.93 9.26 34.20
C ALA A 783 -8.22 8.53 34.67
N GLU A 784 -9.33 9.25 34.84
CA GLU A 784 -10.64 8.67 35.14
C GLU A 784 -11.28 7.97 33.94
N ALA A 785 -10.93 8.37 32.72
CA ALA A 785 -11.44 7.78 31.47
C ALA A 785 -10.58 6.61 30.96
N GLU A 786 -9.32 6.49 31.38
CA GLU A 786 -8.38 5.47 30.90
C GLU A 786 -8.86 4.03 31.19
N ILE A 787 -8.87 3.17 30.18
CA ILE A 787 -9.22 1.74 30.26
C ILE A 787 -7.94 0.93 30.47
N ASP A 788 -7.03 1.02 29.50
CA ASP A 788 -5.75 0.33 29.46
C ASP A 788 -4.72 1.09 28.62
N LEU A 789 -3.47 0.69 28.79
CA LEU A 789 -2.32 1.16 28.06
C LEU A 789 -1.45 -0.03 27.64
N THR A 790 -1.10 -0.12 26.37
CA THR A 790 -0.10 -1.06 25.85
C THR A 790 1.11 -0.28 25.37
N ARG A 791 2.31 -0.71 25.77
CA ARG A 791 3.59 -0.19 25.24
C ARG A 791 4.36 -1.32 24.61
N THR A 792 4.78 -1.17 23.36
CA THR A 792 5.67 -2.12 22.68
C THR A 792 6.96 -1.41 22.29
N GLN A 793 8.09 -1.94 22.76
CA GLN A 793 9.43 -1.51 22.36
C GLN A 793 10.05 -2.59 21.47
N THR A 794 10.44 -2.22 20.25
CA THR A 794 11.24 -3.09 19.38
C THR A 794 12.72 -2.82 19.66
N VAL A 795 13.39 -3.83 20.23
CA VAL A 795 14.76 -3.73 20.74
C VAL A 795 15.79 -4.06 19.66
N GLU A 796 15.44 -4.96 18.73
CA GLU A 796 16.34 -5.48 17.71
C GLU A 796 15.59 -5.70 16.40
N PHE A 797 16.24 -5.37 15.28
CA PHE A 797 15.76 -5.55 13.92
C PHE A 797 16.78 -6.35 13.10
N ASP A 798 16.33 -7.09 12.10
CA ASP A 798 17.20 -7.71 11.10
C ASP A 798 17.65 -6.71 10.00
N SER A 799 18.48 -7.15 9.06
CA SER A 799 18.96 -6.34 7.93
C SER A 799 17.85 -5.82 7.01
N ARG A 800 16.68 -6.48 6.99
CA ARG A 800 15.53 -6.12 6.17
C ARG A 800 14.64 -5.09 6.87
N GLY A 801 14.70 -5.05 8.20
CA GLY A 801 13.96 -4.15 9.08
C GLY A 801 12.83 -4.84 9.86
N TYR A 802 12.77 -6.18 9.90
CA TYR A 802 11.78 -6.93 10.67
C TYR A 802 12.17 -7.01 12.15
N ALA A 803 11.18 -7.00 13.03
CA ALA A 803 11.39 -7.02 14.48
C ALA A 803 11.86 -8.40 14.97
N VAL A 804 13.11 -8.49 15.42
CA VAL A 804 13.72 -9.71 15.97
C VAL A 804 13.41 -9.86 17.46
N LYS A 805 13.51 -8.77 18.23
CA LYS A 805 13.16 -8.75 19.66
C LYS A 805 12.18 -7.63 19.99
N GLN A 806 11.08 -7.97 20.63
CA GLN A 806 10.08 -7.03 21.12
C GLN A 806 9.77 -7.24 22.61
N VAL A 807 9.49 -6.16 23.31
CA VAL A 807 9.05 -6.15 24.71
C VAL A 807 7.74 -5.37 24.79
N THR A 808 6.67 -6.02 25.25
CA THR A 808 5.34 -5.42 25.38
C THR A 808 4.93 -5.36 26.85
N ASP A 809 4.69 -4.17 27.38
CA ASP A 809 4.05 -3.94 28.68
C ASP A 809 2.56 -3.66 28.51
N ILE A 810 1.73 -4.30 29.32
CA ILE A 810 0.28 -4.05 29.39
C ILE A 810 -0.04 -3.50 30.78
N PHE A 811 -0.75 -2.38 30.81
CA PHE A 811 -1.23 -1.70 31.99
C PHE A 811 -2.76 -1.62 31.96
N VAL A 812 -3.40 -1.77 33.12
CA VAL A 812 -4.85 -1.61 33.28
C VAL A 812 -5.12 -0.59 34.38
N THR A 813 -6.16 0.21 34.19
CA THR A 813 -6.65 1.15 35.21
C THR A 813 -7.49 0.42 36.25
N ASP A 814 -6.99 0.34 37.48
CA ASP A 814 -7.72 -0.23 38.61
C ASP A 814 -8.87 0.68 39.05
N ARG A 815 -10.09 0.33 38.62
CA ARG A 815 -11.34 1.00 39.00
C ARG A 815 -12.05 0.32 40.17
N LEU A 816 -11.58 -0.84 40.64
CA LEU A 816 -12.23 -1.62 41.70
C LEU A 816 -11.71 -1.26 43.09
N ALA A 817 -10.41 -0.95 43.22
CA ALA A 817 -9.80 -0.61 44.51
C ALA A 817 -10.25 0.78 45.03
N ASP A 818 -10.26 1.80 44.17
CA ASP A 818 -10.88 3.10 44.43
C ASP A 818 -11.56 3.64 43.16
N PRO A 819 -12.90 3.47 43.02
CA PRO A 819 -13.64 3.99 41.87
C PRO A 819 -13.59 5.52 41.70
N LYS A 820 -13.14 6.28 42.70
CA LYS A 820 -13.05 7.75 42.64
C LYS A 820 -11.66 8.28 42.29
N ASN A 821 -10.62 7.46 42.48
CA ASN A 821 -9.25 7.80 42.12
C ASN A 821 -8.62 6.57 41.47
N PRO A 822 -9.06 6.20 40.25
CA PRO A 822 -8.60 4.99 39.60
C PRO A 822 -7.11 5.07 39.27
N ILE A 823 -6.36 3.97 39.45
CA ILE A 823 -4.89 3.97 39.34
C ILE A 823 -4.43 2.97 38.29
N ARG A 824 -3.67 3.45 37.29
CA ARG A 824 -2.98 2.62 36.31
C ARG A 824 -1.94 1.71 36.99
N LYS A 825 -2.01 0.40 36.74
CA LYS A 825 -1.06 -0.60 37.23
C LYS A 825 -0.55 -1.45 36.06
N LEU A 826 0.73 -1.81 36.07
CA LEU A 826 1.28 -2.83 35.16
C LEU A 826 0.65 -4.18 35.51
N THR A 827 0.22 -4.95 34.52
CA THR A 827 -0.45 -6.26 34.71
C THR A 827 0.40 -7.39 34.14
N SER A 828 1.01 -7.17 32.98
CA SER A 828 1.93 -8.12 32.36
C SER A 828 3.02 -7.44 31.54
N ASN A 829 4.14 -8.15 31.41
CA ASN A 829 5.24 -7.84 30.51
C ASN A 829 5.52 -9.09 29.67
N ARG A 830 5.58 -8.95 28.35
CA ARG A 830 5.83 -10.03 27.40
C ARG A 830 7.09 -9.71 26.59
N GLU A 831 8.11 -10.56 26.69
CA GLU A 831 9.25 -10.56 25.77
C GLU A 831 8.96 -11.57 24.64
N THR A 832 9.09 -11.14 23.39
CA THR A 832 8.95 -12.00 22.21
C THR A 832 10.25 -11.94 21.41
N LEU A 833 10.83 -13.10 21.10
CA LEU A 833 11.95 -13.24 20.17
C LEU A 833 11.48 -14.01 18.94
N ASN A 834 11.71 -13.43 17.76
CA ASN A 834 11.37 -14.01 16.47
C ASN A 834 12.65 -14.57 15.82
N PHE A 835 12.56 -15.81 15.35
CA PHE A 835 13.63 -16.51 14.63
C PHE A 835 13.10 -16.98 13.28
N GLU A 836 14.01 -17.22 12.34
CA GLU A 836 13.67 -17.81 11.03
C GLU A 836 12.54 -17.01 10.35
N ILE A 837 12.69 -15.67 10.37
CA ILE A 837 11.74 -14.72 9.77
C ILE A 837 11.82 -14.85 8.26
N ASP A 838 10.71 -15.25 7.62
CA ASP A 838 10.61 -15.42 6.18
C ASP A 838 10.71 -14.08 5.43
N SER A 839 10.46 -14.10 4.12
CA SER A 839 10.57 -12.91 3.28
C SER A 839 9.36 -11.99 3.31
N ARG A 840 8.26 -12.43 3.93
CA ARG A 840 7.04 -11.66 4.17
C ARG A 840 7.08 -10.97 5.53
N GLY A 841 7.86 -11.50 6.48
CA GLY A 841 7.96 -11.05 7.87
C GLY A 841 7.40 -12.07 8.87
N ASP A 842 7.00 -13.24 8.40
CA ASP A 842 6.40 -14.30 9.19
C ASP A 842 7.51 -15.12 9.88
N ALA A 843 7.47 -15.20 11.21
CA ALA A 843 8.48 -15.92 11.99
C ALA A 843 8.11 -17.41 12.14
N GLU A 844 8.89 -18.31 11.53
CA GLU A 844 8.70 -19.76 11.67
C GLU A 844 8.80 -20.20 13.14
N ARG A 845 9.66 -19.55 13.93
CA ARG A 845 9.80 -19.82 15.36
C ARG A 845 9.74 -18.57 16.21
N GLN A 846 8.97 -18.63 17.30
CA GLN A 846 8.88 -17.55 18.28
C GLN A 846 9.07 -18.08 19.70
N GLU A 847 9.89 -17.38 20.48
CA GLU A 847 10.03 -17.62 21.93
C GLU A 847 9.35 -16.49 22.69
N ILE A 848 8.33 -16.85 23.48
CA ILE A 848 7.47 -15.90 24.20
C ILE A 848 7.60 -16.15 25.70
N LEU A 849 8.09 -15.14 26.40
CA LEU A 849 8.25 -15.14 27.86
C LEU A 849 7.31 -14.11 28.45
N THR A 850 6.38 -14.55 29.31
CA THR A 850 5.39 -13.65 29.92
C THR A 850 5.59 -13.60 31.43
N TYR A 851 5.72 -12.39 31.96
CA TYR A 851 5.69 -12.08 33.38
C TYR A 851 4.34 -11.47 33.74
N LYS A 852 3.78 -11.85 34.89
CA LYS A 852 2.64 -11.17 35.51
C LYS A 852 3.11 -10.36 36.72
N THR A 853 2.27 -9.43 37.16
CA THR A 853 2.47 -8.65 38.39
C THR A 853 1.51 -9.10 39.50
N ASP A 854 1.73 -8.60 40.71
CA ASP A 854 0.79 -8.72 41.84
C ASP A 854 -0.43 -7.79 41.69
N THR A 855 -1.28 -7.71 42.71
CA THR A 855 -2.45 -6.81 42.73
C THR A 855 -2.10 -5.33 42.95
N ALA A 856 -0.85 -5.01 43.29
CA ALA A 856 -0.33 -3.65 43.39
C ALA A 856 0.38 -3.20 42.09
N GLY A 857 0.66 -4.11 41.17
CA GLY A 857 1.34 -3.86 39.89
C GLY A 857 2.86 -4.09 39.93
N ASN A 858 3.39 -4.75 40.96
CA ASN A 858 4.82 -5.10 41.05
C ASN A 858 5.10 -6.47 40.43
N PHE A 859 6.27 -6.64 39.82
CA PHE A 859 6.71 -7.97 39.35
C PHE A 859 6.79 -8.97 40.50
N ILE A 860 6.31 -10.19 40.25
CA ILE A 860 6.46 -11.31 41.16
C ILE A 860 7.92 -11.78 41.12
N LEU A 861 8.61 -11.70 42.26
CA LEU A 861 10.03 -12.07 42.41
C LEU A 861 10.20 -13.37 43.18
N ASP A 862 11.29 -14.08 42.93
CA ASP A 862 11.73 -15.20 43.75
C ASP A 862 12.56 -14.75 44.96
N ALA A 863 13.00 -15.72 45.78
CA ALA A 863 13.83 -15.47 46.96
C ALA A 863 15.25 -14.92 46.65
N THR A 864 15.60 -14.77 45.37
CA THR A 864 16.84 -14.17 44.87
C THR A 864 16.62 -12.85 44.12
N GLU A 865 15.41 -12.28 44.22
CA GLU A 865 14.98 -11.05 43.54
C GLU A 865 14.92 -11.15 41.99
N LYS A 866 14.98 -12.36 41.41
CA LYS A 866 14.76 -12.60 39.97
C LYS A 866 13.25 -12.64 39.68
N ARG A 867 12.83 -12.06 38.55
CA ARG A 867 11.44 -12.12 38.08
C ARG A 867 11.03 -13.57 37.79
N ILE A 868 9.87 -14.00 38.30
CA ILE A 868 9.30 -15.32 38.02
C ILE A 868 8.47 -15.24 36.73
N PRO A 869 8.77 -16.01 35.67
CA PRO A 869 7.94 -16.05 34.47
C PRO A 869 6.62 -16.78 34.77
N ALA A 870 5.50 -16.17 34.38
CA ALA A 870 4.17 -16.76 34.44
C ALA A 870 4.00 -17.88 33.40
N SER A 871 4.57 -17.70 32.21
CA SER A 871 4.73 -18.75 31.20
C SER A 871 6.01 -18.53 30.38
N PHE A 872 6.58 -19.62 29.88
CA PHE A 872 7.52 -19.61 28.77
C PHE A 872 7.01 -20.57 27.69
N GLN A 873 6.85 -20.08 26.47
CA GLN A 873 6.28 -20.84 25.37
C GLN A 873 7.15 -20.71 24.12
N ILE A 874 7.38 -21.83 23.44
CA ILE A 874 8.04 -21.88 22.15
C ILE A 874 7.01 -22.25 21.11
N PHE A 875 6.82 -21.38 20.14
CA PHE A 875 5.91 -21.55 19.02
C PHE A 875 6.71 -21.96 17.79
N THR A 876 6.19 -22.92 17.03
CA THR A 876 6.64 -23.28 15.68
C THR A 876 5.46 -23.10 14.74
N ASN A 877 5.50 -22.02 13.97
CA ASN A 877 4.49 -21.61 13.00
C ASN A 877 4.91 -22.20 11.63
N ARG A 878 4.30 -23.32 11.24
CA ARG A 878 4.74 -24.08 10.07
C ARG A 878 4.10 -23.62 8.77
N GLU A 879 2.88 -23.10 8.85
CA GLU A 879 2.11 -22.64 7.70
C GLU A 879 1.32 -21.38 8.10
N PHE A 880 1.23 -20.45 7.16
CA PHE A 880 0.49 -19.19 7.26
C PHE A 880 -0.48 -19.07 6.08
N ASP A 881 -1.61 -18.40 6.27
CA ASP A 881 -2.46 -17.96 5.14
C ASP A 881 -1.88 -16.69 4.46
N SER A 882 -2.51 -16.21 3.38
CA SER A 882 -2.07 -14.97 2.70
C SER A 882 -2.43 -13.68 3.46
N ARG A 883 -2.97 -13.77 4.68
CA ARG A 883 -3.20 -12.65 5.60
C ARG A 883 -2.27 -12.73 6.82
N HIS A 884 -1.23 -13.56 6.76
CA HIS A 884 -0.24 -13.80 7.82
C HIS A 884 -0.80 -14.46 9.09
N ASN A 885 -1.98 -15.08 9.03
CA ASN A 885 -2.52 -15.85 10.14
C ASN A 885 -1.93 -17.26 10.16
N VAL A 886 -1.53 -17.75 11.33
CA VAL A 886 -0.94 -19.09 11.48
C VAL A 886 -2.03 -20.18 11.37
N VAL A 887 -1.99 -20.97 10.28
CA VAL A 887 -2.92 -22.10 10.06
C VAL A 887 -2.39 -23.41 10.67
N ASN A 888 -1.08 -23.62 10.71
CA ASN A 888 -0.44 -24.79 11.33
C ASN A 888 0.58 -24.34 12.39
N GLN A 889 0.28 -24.63 13.66
CA GLN A 889 1.12 -24.22 14.79
C GLN A 889 1.38 -25.39 15.73
N MET A 890 2.58 -25.43 16.29
CA MET A 890 2.92 -26.23 17.46
C MET A 890 3.37 -25.29 18.59
N VAL A 891 2.92 -25.56 19.80
CA VAL A 891 3.27 -24.80 21.01
C VAL A 891 3.83 -25.75 22.06
N LEU A 892 5.03 -25.47 22.56
CA LEU A 892 5.63 -26.16 23.71
C LEU A 892 5.60 -25.21 24.91
N THR A 893 4.92 -25.60 25.98
CA THR A 893 4.87 -24.81 27.22
C THR A 893 5.88 -25.35 28.23
N TYR A 894 6.70 -24.46 28.79
CA TYR A 894 7.71 -24.79 29.80
C TYR A 894 7.47 -24.02 31.11
N ASP A 895 8.05 -24.51 32.20
CA ASP A 895 8.02 -23.88 33.52
C ASP A 895 8.96 -22.67 33.67
N HIS A 896 10.07 -22.60 32.93
CA HIS A 896 10.99 -21.46 32.91
C HIS A 896 11.88 -21.43 31.65
N ASN A 897 12.55 -20.29 31.40
CA ASN A 897 13.47 -20.09 30.26
C ASN A 897 14.96 -20.20 30.68
N ASP A 898 15.32 -21.22 31.47
CA ASP A 898 16.72 -21.54 31.78
C ASP A 898 17.00 -23.00 31.35
N THR A 899 18.26 -23.42 31.29
CA THR A 899 18.68 -24.72 30.73
C THR A 899 18.12 -25.97 31.43
N ASN A 900 17.59 -25.83 32.65
CA ASN A 900 16.97 -26.91 33.43
C ASN A 900 15.45 -27.04 33.24
N ARG A 901 14.86 -26.39 32.22
CA ARG A 901 13.41 -26.29 32.01
C ARG A 901 12.68 -27.63 31.95
N SER A 902 11.50 -27.68 32.55
CA SER A 902 10.56 -28.80 32.50
C SER A 902 9.44 -28.51 31.50
N LEU A 903 9.19 -29.46 30.59
CA LEU A 903 8.05 -29.41 29.67
C LEU A 903 6.74 -29.64 30.43
N LEU A 904 5.74 -28.79 30.20
CA LEU A 904 4.42 -28.85 30.83
C LEU A 904 3.38 -29.48 29.91
N ASP A 905 3.34 -29.09 28.64
CA ASP A 905 2.52 -29.70 27.59
C ASP A 905 3.08 -29.39 26.19
N VAL A 906 2.55 -30.09 25.18
CA VAL A 906 2.75 -29.82 23.77
C VAL A 906 1.39 -29.75 23.09
N GLN A 907 1.14 -28.70 22.31
CA GLN A 907 -0.12 -28.50 21.61
C GLN A 907 0.12 -28.45 20.10
N GLU A 908 -0.65 -29.22 19.34
CA GLU A 908 -0.73 -29.16 17.88
C GLU A 908 -2.05 -28.48 17.51
N ILE A 909 -1.97 -27.34 16.83
CA ILE A 909 -3.11 -26.46 16.53
C ILE A 909 -3.26 -26.37 15.01
N ARG A 910 -4.49 -26.54 14.52
CA ARG A 910 -4.89 -26.21 13.14
C ARG A 910 -6.01 -25.19 13.18
N SER A 911 -5.74 -23.98 12.68
CA SER A 911 -6.73 -22.90 12.54
C SER A 911 -7.30 -22.90 11.12
N ILE A 912 -8.63 -22.76 10.99
CA ILE A 912 -9.34 -22.87 9.72
C ILE A 912 -10.38 -21.75 9.65
N GLY A 913 -10.30 -20.94 8.59
CA GLY A 913 -11.18 -19.79 8.33
C GLY A 913 -10.93 -18.67 9.33
N PHE A 914 -10.43 -17.53 8.88
CA PHE A 914 -10.21 -16.37 9.76
C PHE A 914 -11.24 -15.28 9.45
N HIS A 915 -11.88 -14.75 10.50
CA HIS A 915 -12.56 -13.47 10.40
C HIS A 915 -11.53 -12.37 10.08
N ALA A 916 -11.96 -11.27 9.45
CA ALA A 916 -11.05 -10.19 9.02
C ALA A 916 -10.17 -9.62 10.15
N PHE A 917 -10.64 -9.69 11.40
CA PHE A 917 -9.91 -9.27 12.61
C PHE A 917 -9.07 -10.40 13.26
N GLY A 918 -8.66 -11.41 12.49
CA GLY A 918 -7.72 -12.47 12.92
C GLY A 918 -8.31 -13.58 13.82
N VAL A 919 -9.61 -13.55 14.10
CA VAL A 919 -10.27 -14.58 14.93
C VAL A 919 -10.58 -15.82 14.09
N ALA A 920 -10.01 -16.97 14.46
CA ALA A 920 -10.29 -18.24 13.80
C ALA A 920 -11.76 -18.69 14.03
N GLN A 921 -12.48 -18.94 12.95
CA GLN A 921 -13.82 -19.56 12.92
C GLN A 921 -13.76 -21.00 13.40
N LYS A 922 -12.66 -21.72 13.18
CA LYS A 922 -12.45 -23.07 13.70
C LYS A 922 -11.01 -23.31 14.11
N GLN A 923 -10.82 -23.97 15.25
CA GLN A 923 -9.51 -24.47 15.71
C GLN A 923 -9.63 -25.93 16.16
N ILE A 924 -8.65 -26.75 15.77
CA ILE A 924 -8.48 -28.13 16.21
C ILE A 924 -7.17 -28.18 17.00
N ILE A 925 -7.26 -28.50 18.30
CA ILE A 925 -6.13 -28.51 19.23
C ILE A 925 -5.96 -29.92 19.78
N ALA A 926 -4.83 -30.57 19.52
CA ALA A 926 -4.45 -31.84 20.13
C ALA A 926 -3.31 -31.64 21.12
N THR A 927 -3.51 -32.04 22.38
CA THR A 927 -2.55 -31.81 23.48
C THR A 927 -1.87 -33.11 23.90
N TYR A 928 -0.55 -33.09 24.06
CA TYR A 928 0.30 -34.22 24.42
C TYR A 928 1.13 -33.93 25.69
N VAL A 929 1.59 -34.98 26.36
CA VAL A 929 2.48 -34.89 27.53
C VAL A 929 3.94 -34.66 27.13
N ASP A 930 4.35 -35.19 25.97
CA ASP A 930 5.74 -35.27 25.54
C ASP A 930 5.98 -34.70 24.13
N GLU A 931 7.19 -34.21 23.89
CA GLU A 931 7.65 -33.66 22.60
C GLU A 931 7.66 -34.69 21.46
N GLY A 932 7.75 -35.98 21.78
CA GLY A 932 7.60 -37.08 20.82
C GLY A 932 6.14 -37.38 20.44
N LYS A 933 5.17 -36.68 21.04
CA LYS A 933 3.72 -36.81 20.81
C LYS A 933 3.22 -38.25 21.03
N THR A 934 3.80 -38.95 22.00
CA THR A 934 3.50 -40.37 22.27
C THR A 934 2.31 -40.58 23.20
N ASP A 935 2.07 -39.65 24.13
CA ASP A 935 0.95 -39.70 25.09
C ASP A 935 0.00 -38.51 24.90
N LEU A 936 -1.23 -38.80 24.45
CA LEU A 936 -2.27 -37.82 24.13
C LEU A 936 -3.14 -37.54 25.36
N LEU A 937 -3.19 -36.28 25.79
CA LEU A 937 -4.08 -35.81 26.86
C LEU A 937 -5.52 -35.58 26.37
N GLY A 938 -5.70 -35.20 25.11
CA GLY A 938 -7.01 -35.07 24.48
C GLY A 938 -7.01 -34.15 23.26
N VAL A 939 -8.17 -34.04 22.61
CA VAL A 939 -8.41 -33.10 21.49
C VAL A 939 -9.58 -32.19 21.82
N LYS A 940 -9.42 -30.89 21.54
CA LYS A 940 -10.47 -29.87 21.61
C LYS A 940 -10.71 -29.30 20.23
N VAL A 941 -11.94 -29.35 19.74
CA VAL A 941 -12.38 -28.63 18.54
C VAL A 941 -13.21 -27.44 19.00
N ILE A 942 -12.81 -26.24 18.57
CA ILE A 942 -13.47 -24.97 18.86
C ILE A 942 -14.04 -24.43 17.55
N GLU A 943 -15.31 -24.07 17.52
CA GLU A 943 -15.98 -23.46 16.36
C GLU A 943 -16.67 -22.17 16.82
N ASN A 944 -16.23 -21.03 16.28
CA ASN A 944 -16.68 -19.68 16.63
C ASN A 944 -17.60 -19.14 15.53
N SER A 945 -18.72 -18.53 15.91
CA SER A 945 -19.61 -17.78 15.03
C SER A 945 -20.05 -16.47 15.68
N ASP A 946 -20.73 -15.63 14.92
CA ASP A 946 -21.26 -14.34 15.40
C ASP A 946 -20.15 -13.42 15.93
N ILE A 947 -19.00 -13.42 15.23
CA ILE A 947 -17.82 -12.63 15.55
C ILE A 947 -18.08 -11.16 15.16
N SER A 948 -17.86 -10.22 16.07
CA SER A 948 -17.99 -8.78 15.78
C SER A 948 -16.71 -8.18 15.18
N SER A 949 -16.80 -6.98 14.63
CA SER A 949 -15.64 -6.19 14.19
C SER A 949 -14.69 -5.76 15.32
N LEU A 950 -15.03 -6.01 16.59
CA LEU A 950 -14.09 -5.88 17.72
C LEU A 950 -13.40 -7.20 18.09
N GLY A 951 -13.68 -8.29 17.37
CA GLY A 951 -13.17 -9.64 17.67
C GLY A 951 -13.95 -10.40 18.75
N ASN A 952 -14.98 -9.80 19.35
CA ASN A 952 -15.81 -10.47 20.35
C ASN A 952 -16.63 -11.59 19.68
N VAL A 953 -16.51 -12.81 20.19
CA VAL A 953 -17.23 -13.99 19.66
C VAL A 953 -18.61 -14.08 20.31
N GLY A 954 -19.68 -13.97 19.55
CA GLY A 954 -21.05 -14.12 20.07
C GLY A 954 -21.42 -15.57 20.43
N LYS A 955 -20.79 -16.56 19.78
CA LYS A 955 -21.06 -17.98 20.03
C LYS A 955 -19.84 -18.87 19.78
N THR A 956 -19.56 -19.75 20.74
CA THR A 956 -18.48 -20.75 20.65
C THR A 956 -19.02 -22.14 20.91
N ILE A 957 -18.77 -23.08 20.01
CA ILE A 957 -18.99 -24.52 20.21
C ILE A 957 -17.64 -25.17 20.50
N THR A 958 -17.47 -25.74 21.69
CA THR A 958 -16.34 -26.59 22.05
C THR A 958 -16.79 -28.04 22.06
N THR A 959 -16.08 -28.92 21.35
CA THR A 959 -16.30 -30.38 21.41
C THR A 959 -15.00 -31.09 21.79
N ARG A 960 -15.05 -32.01 22.75
CA ARG A 960 -13.89 -32.78 23.22
C ARG A 960 -13.89 -34.20 22.66
N TYR A 961 -12.70 -34.70 22.33
CA TYR A 961 -12.47 -36.05 21.80
C TYR A 961 -11.27 -36.72 22.49
N ASN A 962 -11.36 -38.05 22.67
CA ASN A 962 -10.34 -38.85 23.37
C ASN A 962 -9.33 -39.54 22.43
N SER A 963 -9.40 -39.33 21.11
CA SER A 963 -8.50 -39.96 20.14
C SER A 963 -8.15 -39.00 19.02
N ALA A 964 -6.85 -38.89 18.73
CA ALA A 964 -6.30 -38.14 17.62
C ALA A 964 -5.33 -39.01 16.80
N SER A 965 -5.19 -38.69 15.52
CA SER A 965 -4.07 -39.11 14.69
C SER A 965 -3.71 -37.98 13.74
N ILE A 966 -2.44 -37.58 13.72
CA ILE A 966 -1.94 -36.49 12.85
C ILE A 966 -1.28 -37.12 11.63
N ALA A 967 -1.62 -36.64 10.44
CA ALA A 967 -1.02 -37.08 9.19
C ALA A 967 0.46 -36.61 9.06
N ASP A 968 1.14 -37.07 8.00
CA ASP A 968 2.40 -36.52 7.53
C ASP A 968 3.46 -36.36 8.64
N GLN A 969 3.76 -37.50 9.28
CA GLN A 969 4.73 -37.63 10.38
C GLN A 969 4.48 -36.70 11.58
N GLY A 970 3.24 -36.26 11.78
CA GLY A 970 2.85 -35.40 12.89
C GLY A 970 2.85 -33.91 12.58
N GLN A 971 2.83 -33.52 11.29
CA GLN A 971 2.72 -32.14 10.82
C GLN A 971 1.41 -31.87 10.06
N GLY A 972 0.83 -32.86 9.38
CA GLY A 972 -0.36 -32.68 8.54
C GLY A 972 -1.69 -32.52 9.30
N ALA A 973 -2.79 -32.91 8.66
CA ALA A 973 -4.14 -32.77 9.21
C ALA A 973 -4.37 -33.62 10.49
N ILE A 974 -5.07 -33.03 11.46
CA ILE A 974 -5.46 -33.70 12.71
C ILE A 974 -6.82 -34.40 12.50
N SER A 975 -6.81 -35.72 12.41
CA SER A 975 -8.02 -36.55 12.45
C SER A 975 -8.38 -36.90 13.90
N TYR A 976 -9.66 -36.84 14.26
CA TYR A 976 -10.12 -37.07 15.63
C TYR A 976 -11.38 -37.94 15.69
N THR A 977 -11.47 -38.78 16.72
CA THR A 977 -12.59 -39.73 16.95
C THR A 977 -12.87 -39.91 18.45
N ASN A 978 -13.93 -40.63 18.80
CA ASN A 978 -14.39 -40.84 20.19
C ASN A 978 -14.73 -39.50 20.89
N PRO A 979 -15.81 -38.82 20.45
CA PRO A 979 -16.35 -37.66 21.16
C PRO A 979 -16.70 -37.98 22.61
N VAL A 980 -16.61 -36.97 23.47
CA VAL A 980 -16.82 -37.11 24.93
C VAL A 980 -17.98 -36.21 25.38
N ASP A 981 -17.88 -34.93 25.05
CA ASP A 981 -18.84 -33.89 25.39
C ASP A 981 -18.74 -32.73 24.41
N LYS A 982 -19.80 -31.92 24.42
CA LYS A 982 -19.95 -30.71 23.63
C LYS A 982 -20.54 -29.61 24.51
N GLN A 983 -19.88 -28.46 24.52
CA GLN A 983 -20.35 -27.24 25.17
C GLN A 983 -20.63 -26.19 24.11
N THR A 984 -21.85 -25.65 24.08
CA THR A 984 -22.19 -24.48 23.26
C THR A 984 -22.37 -23.29 24.17
N ILE A 985 -21.50 -22.30 24.03
CA ILE A 985 -21.50 -21.06 24.80
C ILE A 985 -22.05 -19.95 23.92
N PHE A 986 -23.01 -19.20 24.42
CA PHE A 986 -23.50 -17.96 23.83
C PHE A 986 -23.12 -16.80 24.73
N PHE A 987 -22.52 -15.76 24.17
CA PHE A 987 -22.14 -14.55 24.87
C PHE A 987 -23.10 -13.43 24.45
N SER A 988 -23.67 -12.70 25.41
CA SER A 988 -24.61 -11.61 25.10
C SER A 988 -24.08 -10.22 25.45
N ASP A 989 -23.22 -10.12 26.46
CA ASP A 989 -22.78 -8.83 27.02
C ASP A 989 -21.29 -8.92 27.38
N PHE A 990 -20.55 -7.84 27.14
CA PHE A 990 -19.09 -7.73 27.33
C PHE A 990 -18.73 -6.39 27.98
N ASP A 991 -17.71 -6.36 28.82
CA ASP A 991 -17.13 -5.12 29.35
C ASP A 991 -16.29 -4.39 28.27
N LEU A 992 -15.83 -3.17 28.57
CA LEU A 992 -15.02 -2.35 27.65
C LEU A 992 -13.63 -2.95 27.31
N ARG A 993 -13.20 -3.99 28.03
CA ARG A 993 -11.96 -4.73 27.78
C ARG A 993 -12.19 -6.03 26.99
N GLY A 994 -13.45 -6.44 26.79
CA GLY A 994 -13.84 -7.65 26.07
C GLY A 994 -14.12 -8.85 27.00
N ASN A 995 -14.19 -8.66 28.31
CA ASN A 995 -14.54 -9.72 29.25
C ASN A 995 -16.04 -10.00 29.20
N SER A 996 -16.46 -11.27 29.17
CA SER A 996 -17.89 -11.62 29.14
C SER A 996 -18.59 -11.30 30.46
N GLU A 997 -19.55 -10.37 30.44
CA GLU A 997 -20.42 -10.08 31.58
C GLU A 997 -21.58 -11.08 31.67
N LYS A 998 -22.05 -11.60 30.53
CA LYS A 998 -23.12 -12.61 30.51
C LYS A 998 -22.90 -13.68 29.43
N GLN A 999 -22.99 -14.94 29.88
CA GLN A 999 -22.86 -16.12 29.05
C GLN A 999 -23.94 -17.16 29.36
N MET A 1000 -24.35 -17.93 28.36
CA MET A 1000 -25.23 -19.09 28.48
C MET A 1000 -24.47 -20.32 27.98
N ILE A 1001 -24.26 -21.30 28.85
CA ILE A 1001 -23.56 -22.55 28.55
C ILE A 1001 -24.57 -23.68 28.44
N LEU A 1002 -24.59 -24.36 27.29
CA LEU A 1002 -25.32 -25.59 27.04
C LEU A 1002 -24.33 -26.75 27.01
N SER A 1003 -24.38 -27.64 28.00
CA SER A 1003 -23.53 -28.84 28.06
C SER A 1003 -24.30 -30.07 27.56
N GLU A 1004 -23.67 -30.85 26.69
CA GLU A 1004 -24.17 -32.11 26.14
C GLU A 1004 -23.08 -33.19 26.31
N TYR A 1005 -23.45 -34.41 26.68
CA TYR A 1005 -22.53 -35.56 26.76
C TYR A 1005 -22.76 -36.51 25.59
N TRP A 1006 -21.74 -37.29 25.22
CA TRP A 1006 -21.89 -38.33 24.21
C TRP A 1006 -22.49 -39.61 24.79
N ASP A 1007 -23.54 -40.13 24.15
CA ASP A 1007 -24.11 -41.45 24.42
C ASP A 1007 -24.07 -42.31 23.15
N ASP A 1008 -23.31 -43.40 23.17
CA ASP A 1008 -23.23 -44.37 22.07
C ASP A 1008 -24.57 -45.06 21.78
N GLY A 1009 -25.47 -45.16 22.76
CA GLY A 1009 -26.81 -45.73 22.62
C GLY A 1009 -27.81 -44.79 21.95
N ALA A 1010 -27.52 -43.49 21.89
CA ALA A 1010 -28.40 -42.50 21.30
C ALA A 1010 -28.62 -42.71 19.79
N LEU A 1011 -29.68 -42.07 19.27
CA LEU A 1011 -30.05 -42.10 17.84
C LEU A 1011 -30.14 -43.52 17.22
N ASN A 1012 -30.65 -44.49 18.00
CA ASN A 1012 -30.76 -45.92 17.64
C ASN A 1012 -29.41 -46.67 17.57
N ASN A 1013 -28.50 -46.41 18.52
CA ASN A 1013 -27.10 -46.90 18.53
C ASN A 1013 -26.26 -46.37 17.36
N ALA A 1014 -26.56 -45.15 16.89
CA ALA A 1014 -25.70 -44.41 15.97
C ALA A 1014 -24.71 -43.50 16.70
N GLY A 1015 -24.86 -43.36 18.02
CA GLY A 1015 -24.17 -42.38 18.84
C GLY A 1015 -24.77 -40.97 18.67
N GLY A 1016 -24.75 -40.16 19.72
CA GLY A 1016 -25.23 -38.79 19.65
C GLY A 1016 -24.96 -37.99 20.92
N PHE A 1017 -24.93 -36.67 20.78
CA PHE A 1017 -24.91 -35.76 21.90
C PHE A 1017 -26.30 -35.67 22.55
N VAL A 1018 -26.34 -35.83 23.87
CA VAL A 1018 -27.54 -35.78 24.70
C VAL A 1018 -27.38 -34.63 25.69
N PHE A 1019 -28.44 -33.83 25.84
CA PHE A 1019 -28.50 -32.73 26.80
C PHE A 1019 -28.13 -33.19 28.22
N ASN A 1020 -27.21 -32.47 28.85
CA ASN A 1020 -26.84 -32.65 30.25
C ASN A 1020 -27.46 -31.55 31.13
N GLU A 1021 -27.14 -30.30 30.82
CA GLU A 1021 -27.49 -29.12 31.61
C GLU A 1021 -27.48 -27.84 30.74
N CYS A 1022 -28.19 -26.82 31.21
CA CYS A 1022 -28.08 -25.46 30.72
C CYS A 1022 -27.78 -24.53 31.90
N GLN A 1023 -26.75 -23.71 31.79
CA GLN A 1023 -26.38 -22.71 32.80
C GLN A 1023 -26.43 -21.31 32.19
N VAL A 1024 -26.90 -20.32 32.96
CA VAL A 1024 -26.75 -18.89 32.64
C VAL A 1024 -25.83 -18.30 33.70
N ILE A 1025 -24.72 -17.72 33.29
CA ILE A 1025 -23.72 -17.15 34.19
C ILE A 1025 -23.67 -15.65 33.96
N LEU A 1026 -23.88 -14.89 35.04
CA LEU A 1026 -23.63 -13.45 35.09
C LEU A 1026 -22.37 -13.20 35.91
N ASN A 1027 -21.44 -12.43 35.34
CA ASN A 1027 -20.13 -12.17 35.88
C ASN A 1027 -20.05 -10.71 36.34
N GLU A 1028 -19.64 -10.49 37.59
CA GLU A 1028 -19.62 -9.17 38.23
C GLU A 1028 -18.22 -8.86 38.78
N GLY A 1029 -17.61 -7.79 38.25
CA GLY A 1029 -16.32 -7.24 38.69
C GLY A 1029 -15.11 -8.04 38.22
N TYR A 1030 -14.36 -7.47 37.27
CA TYR A 1030 -13.07 -7.98 36.82
C TYR A 1030 -11.93 -7.15 37.42
N ASP A 1031 -10.93 -7.82 38.01
CA ASP A 1031 -9.72 -7.15 38.47
C ASP A 1031 -8.79 -6.75 37.31
N ILE A 1032 -7.66 -6.13 37.64
CA ILE A 1032 -6.67 -5.68 36.64
C ILE A 1032 -6.05 -6.83 35.83
N HIS A 1033 -6.16 -8.07 36.29
CA HIS A 1033 -5.64 -9.29 35.64
C HIS A 1033 -6.76 -10.08 34.94
N ASP A 1034 -7.91 -9.45 34.71
CA ASP A 1034 -9.13 -10.04 34.12
C ASP A 1034 -9.68 -11.24 34.92
N ARG A 1035 -9.36 -11.30 36.22
CA ARG A 1035 -9.90 -12.31 37.12
C ARG A 1035 -11.21 -11.83 37.71
N ILE A 1036 -12.18 -12.73 37.75
CA ILE A 1036 -13.54 -12.46 38.21
C ILE A 1036 -13.62 -12.36 39.73
N ARG A 1037 -14.48 -11.48 40.24
CA ARG A 1037 -14.73 -11.34 41.68
C ARG A 1037 -16.01 -12.05 42.13
N LYS A 1038 -17.07 -12.01 41.33
CA LYS A 1038 -18.32 -12.73 41.60
C LYS A 1038 -18.91 -13.34 40.32
N SER A 1039 -19.39 -14.58 40.40
CA SER A 1039 -20.26 -15.19 39.39
C SER A 1039 -21.61 -15.54 40.00
N THR A 1040 -22.70 -15.26 39.30
CA THR A 1040 -24.04 -15.78 39.60
C THR A 1040 -24.41 -16.79 38.52
N VAL A 1041 -24.51 -18.07 38.89
CA VAL A 1041 -24.81 -19.20 38.00
C VAL A 1041 -26.25 -19.66 38.23
N GLU A 1042 -27.10 -19.63 37.21
CA GLU A 1042 -28.46 -20.18 37.25
C GLU A 1042 -28.55 -21.45 36.40
N SER A 1043 -28.87 -22.59 37.03
CA SER A 1043 -28.87 -23.91 36.38
C SER A 1043 -30.29 -24.36 36.01
N TYR A 1044 -30.43 -25.03 34.86
CA TYR A 1044 -31.70 -25.50 34.32
C TYR A 1044 -31.61 -26.93 33.76
N ALA A 1045 -32.68 -27.70 33.96
CA ALA A 1045 -32.83 -29.08 33.50
C ALA A 1045 -33.33 -29.19 32.05
N ASP A 1046 -33.56 -28.07 31.36
CA ASP A 1046 -33.99 -28.04 29.97
C ASP A 1046 -33.37 -26.87 29.18
N ILE A 1047 -33.17 -27.09 27.88
CA ILE A 1047 -32.60 -26.12 26.94
C ILE A 1047 -33.41 -24.81 26.80
N ASN A 1048 -34.70 -24.81 27.16
CA ASN A 1048 -35.56 -23.62 27.07
C ASN A 1048 -35.62 -22.83 28.39
N ARG A 1049 -34.89 -23.25 29.44
CA ARG A 1049 -34.80 -22.57 30.75
C ARG A 1049 -36.16 -22.42 31.45
N LYS A 1050 -36.99 -23.46 31.37
CA LYS A 1050 -38.30 -23.57 32.03
C LYS A 1050 -38.25 -24.33 33.35
N GLU A 1051 -37.31 -25.25 33.49
CA GLU A 1051 -37.12 -26.12 34.66
C GLU A 1051 -35.85 -25.69 35.43
N PHE A 1052 -35.98 -24.65 36.24
CA PHE A 1052 -34.92 -24.15 37.13
C PHE A 1052 -34.55 -25.18 38.21
N ILE A 1053 -33.24 -25.39 38.41
CA ILE A 1053 -32.67 -26.30 39.39
C ILE A 1053 -32.24 -25.51 40.64
N ASP A 1054 -31.20 -24.69 40.49
CA ASP A 1054 -30.57 -23.90 41.56
C ASP A 1054 -29.94 -22.60 41.01
N MET A 1055 -29.57 -21.72 41.93
CA MET A 1055 -28.71 -20.56 41.68
C MET A 1055 -27.51 -20.65 42.61
N GLN A 1056 -26.29 -20.45 42.10
CA GLN A 1056 -25.08 -20.37 42.90
C GLN A 1056 -24.45 -18.98 42.76
N GLU A 1057 -24.24 -18.28 43.89
CA GLU A 1057 -23.39 -17.09 43.92
C GLU A 1057 -21.99 -17.54 44.38
N ILE A 1058 -20.99 -17.36 43.52
CA ILE A 1058 -19.59 -17.70 43.78
C ILE A 1058 -18.83 -16.40 43.97
N TYR A 1059 -18.18 -16.25 45.13
CA TYR A 1059 -17.33 -15.13 45.47
C TYR A 1059 -15.87 -15.59 45.49
N TYR A 1060 -15.04 -14.96 44.67
CA TYR A 1060 -13.61 -15.26 44.59
C TYR A 1060 -12.85 -14.23 45.43
N GLU A 1061 -12.32 -14.65 46.58
CA GLU A 1061 -11.75 -13.72 47.57
C GLU A 1061 -10.27 -13.46 47.33
N SER A 1062 -9.52 -14.49 46.92
CA SER A 1062 -8.09 -14.37 46.65
C SER A 1062 -7.60 -15.36 45.59
N TYR A 1063 -6.54 -14.95 44.92
CA TYR A 1063 -5.89 -15.67 43.83
C TYR A 1063 -4.40 -15.78 44.08
N ASP A 1064 -3.78 -16.84 43.58
CA ASP A 1064 -2.32 -16.97 43.56
C ASP A 1064 -1.67 -16.10 42.46
N LYS A 1065 -0.36 -16.22 42.36
CA LYS A 1065 0.51 -15.48 41.42
C LYS A 1065 0.33 -15.87 39.94
N PHE A 1066 -0.36 -16.97 39.64
CA PHE A 1066 -0.65 -17.42 38.27
C PHE A 1066 -2.10 -17.13 37.85
N GLY A 1067 -3.01 -17.05 38.84
CA GLY A 1067 -4.43 -16.78 38.66
C GLY A 1067 -5.35 -17.87 39.22
N ASN A 1068 -4.83 -18.85 39.96
CA ASN A 1068 -5.64 -19.90 40.56
C ASN A 1068 -6.32 -19.41 41.84
N THR A 1069 -7.58 -19.78 42.04
CA THR A 1069 -8.32 -19.39 43.24
C THR A 1069 -7.75 -20.05 44.49
N LEU A 1070 -7.33 -19.22 45.46
CA LEU A 1070 -6.87 -19.64 46.78
C LEU A 1070 -8.03 -19.75 47.78
N ILE A 1071 -8.94 -18.77 47.78
CA ILE A 1071 -10.13 -18.76 48.64
C ILE A 1071 -11.35 -18.37 47.82
N GLN A 1072 -12.42 -19.16 47.92
CA GLN A 1072 -13.74 -18.83 47.36
C GLN A 1072 -14.88 -19.28 48.28
N ASN A 1073 -15.95 -18.49 48.27
CA ASN A 1073 -17.20 -18.78 48.97
C ASN A 1073 -18.31 -19.07 47.95
N ILE A 1074 -19.16 -20.08 48.21
CA ILE A 1074 -20.25 -20.50 47.31
C ILE A 1074 -21.56 -20.58 48.08
N ASP A 1075 -22.51 -19.70 47.72
CA ASP A 1075 -23.88 -19.68 48.24
C ASP A 1075 -24.82 -20.34 47.24
N THR A 1076 -25.39 -21.50 47.61
CA THR A 1076 -26.35 -22.23 46.78
C THR A 1076 -27.76 -21.93 47.25
N TYR A 1077 -28.62 -21.45 46.35
CA TYR A 1077 -30.02 -21.14 46.57
C TYR A 1077 -30.92 -22.04 45.73
N VAL A 1078 -32.01 -22.52 46.31
CA VAL A 1078 -33.04 -23.31 45.63
C VAL A 1078 -34.39 -22.61 45.69
N ALA A 1079 -35.26 -22.87 44.72
CA ALA A 1079 -36.61 -22.33 44.75
C ALA A 1079 -37.44 -22.97 45.89
N ASP A 1080 -38.04 -22.13 46.74
CA ASP A 1080 -38.96 -22.63 47.76
C ASP A 1080 -40.20 -23.27 47.11
N LYS A 1081 -40.57 -24.46 47.58
CA LYS A 1081 -41.63 -25.28 46.99
C LYS A 1081 -43.04 -24.67 47.11
N ILE A 1082 -43.20 -23.63 47.93
CA ILE A 1082 -44.48 -22.97 48.22
C ILE A 1082 -44.47 -21.52 47.70
N THR A 1083 -43.45 -20.72 48.05
CA THR A 1083 -43.40 -19.29 47.65
C THR A 1083 -42.74 -19.06 46.29
N LYS A 1084 -41.95 -20.02 45.78
CA LYS A 1084 -41.06 -19.90 44.62
C LYS A 1084 -39.95 -18.84 44.76
N GLU A 1085 -39.74 -18.29 45.95
CA GLU A 1085 -38.64 -17.39 46.24
C GLU A 1085 -37.32 -18.18 46.36
N ARG A 1086 -36.19 -17.53 46.09
CA ARG A 1086 -34.85 -18.15 46.24
C ARG A 1086 -34.49 -18.23 47.73
N LYS A 1087 -34.24 -19.43 48.22
CA LYS A 1087 -33.86 -19.69 49.62
C LYS A 1087 -32.48 -20.34 49.68
N LEU A 1088 -31.61 -19.83 50.56
CA LEU A 1088 -30.30 -20.42 50.83
C LEU A 1088 -30.46 -21.89 51.26
N SER A 1089 -29.69 -22.75 50.61
CA SER A 1089 -29.66 -24.20 50.78
C SER A 1089 -28.33 -24.66 51.38
N ASP A 1090 -27.23 -23.99 51.01
CA ASP A 1090 -25.86 -24.35 51.37
C ASP A 1090 -24.97 -23.09 51.29
N HIS A 1091 -24.09 -22.88 52.25
CA HIS A 1091 -22.96 -21.95 52.15
C HIS A 1091 -21.67 -22.76 52.29
N LYS A 1092 -20.73 -22.60 51.36
CA LYS A 1092 -19.43 -23.29 51.40
C LYS A 1092 -18.29 -22.28 51.39
N SER A 1093 -17.31 -22.45 52.27
CA SER A 1093 -16.00 -21.83 52.12
C SER A 1093 -14.99 -22.87 51.64
N ILE A 1094 -14.21 -22.51 50.61
CA ILE A 1094 -13.25 -23.39 49.96
C ILE A 1094 -11.88 -22.71 49.97
N THR A 1095 -10.90 -23.37 50.60
CA THR A 1095 -9.50 -22.95 50.61
C THR A 1095 -8.64 -23.96 49.87
N ASN A 1096 -7.81 -23.50 48.92
CA ASN A 1096 -6.91 -24.31 48.11
C ASN A 1096 -5.44 -23.97 48.43
N GLU A 1097 -4.60 -25.01 48.52
CA GLU A 1097 -3.15 -24.89 48.63
C GLU A 1097 -2.47 -25.56 47.43
N TYR A 1098 -1.52 -24.85 46.81
CA TYR A 1098 -0.75 -25.30 45.63
C TYR A 1098 0.74 -25.42 46.02
N ALA A 1099 1.10 -26.50 46.71
CA ALA A 1099 2.39 -26.65 47.39
C ALA A 1099 3.62 -26.92 46.48
N ASN A 1100 3.47 -26.92 45.14
CA ASN A 1100 4.60 -27.01 44.22
C ASN A 1100 4.34 -26.29 42.89
N ALA A 1101 5.41 -25.85 42.22
CA ALA A 1101 5.33 -25.01 41.02
C ALA A 1101 4.60 -25.66 39.82
N ILE A 1102 4.62 -27.00 39.68
CA ILE A 1102 3.90 -27.70 38.60
C ILE A 1102 2.39 -27.70 38.89
N ALA A 1103 2.02 -27.92 40.15
CA ALA A 1103 0.64 -27.88 40.63
C ALA A 1103 0.05 -26.46 40.53
N GLU A 1104 0.82 -25.45 40.95
CA GLU A 1104 0.50 -24.03 40.75
C GLU A 1104 0.29 -23.71 39.25
N ARG A 1105 1.25 -24.03 38.36
CA ARG A 1105 1.14 -23.72 36.93
C ARG A 1105 0.03 -24.47 36.19
N ARG A 1106 -0.40 -25.64 36.68
CA ARG A 1106 -1.50 -26.43 36.10
C ARG A 1106 -2.86 -26.18 36.78
N GLY A 1107 -2.94 -25.32 37.79
CA GLY A 1107 -4.17 -25.08 38.55
C GLY A 1107 -4.72 -26.29 39.32
N ASN A 1108 -3.87 -27.29 39.59
CA ASN A 1108 -4.25 -28.49 40.34
C ASN A 1108 -3.92 -28.29 41.82
N ALA A 1109 -4.92 -28.01 42.65
CA ALA A 1109 -4.73 -27.86 44.09
C ALA A 1109 -4.10 -29.13 44.69
N THR A 1110 -3.00 -28.97 45.42
CA THR A 1110 -2.35 -30.07 46.15
C THR A 1110 -3.12 -30.48 47.40
N TRP A 1111 -3.90 -29.54 47.94
CA TRP A 1111 -4.83 -29.74 49.03
C TRP A 1111 -5.99 -28.75 48.89
N THR A 1112 -7.19 -29.18 49.25
CA THR A 1112 -8.41 -28.37 49.25
C THR A 1112 -9.20 -28.68 50.52
N GLU A 1113 -9.53 -27.65 51.30
CA GLU A 1113 -10.49 -27.71 52.40
C GLU A 1113 -11.82 -27.12 51.96
N VAL A 1114 -12.92 -27.78 52.36
CA VAL A 1114 -14.28 -27.34 52.10
C VAL A 1114 -15.05 -27.36 53.40
N VAL A 1115 -15.32 -26.19 53.97
CA VAL A 1115 -16.18 -26.02 55.13
C VAL A 1115 -17.60 -25.70 54.64
N ARG A 1116 -18.62 -26.27 55.29
CA ARG A 1116 -20.03 -26.07 54.93
C ARG A 1116 -20.83 -25.57 56.12
N TYR A 1117 -21.62 -24.53 55.91
CA TYR A 1117 -22.42 -23.87 56.91
C TYR A 1117 -23.89 -23.85 56.53
N THR A 1118 -24.77 -23.77 57.53
CA THR A 1118 -26.23 -23.69 57.35
C THR A 1118 -26.76 -22.26 57.24
N ALA A 1119 -25.87 -21.26 57.31
CA ALA A 1119 -26.13 -19.83 57.23
C ALA A 1119 -24.90 -19.12 56.65
N LEU A 1120 -25.05 -17.85 56.25
CA LEU A 1120 -23.96 -16.99 55.77
C LEU A 1120 -23.01 -16.51 56.89
N GLU A 1121 -23.43 -16.62 58.15
CA GLU A 1121 -22.57 -16.33 59.29
C GLU A 1121 -21.72 -17.57 59.61
N GLU A 1122 -20.42 -17.48 59.33
CA GLU A 1122 -19.41 -18.47 59.73
C GLU A 1122 -19.15 -18.35 61.25
N ILE A 1123 -19.65 -19.32 62.04
CA ILE A 1123 -19.60 -19.36 63.52
C ILE A 1123 -18.84 -20.60 64.00
#